data_AF-A0A321M1T4-F1
#
_entry.id   AF-A0A321M1T4-F1
#
_cell.length_a   1.000
_cell.length_b   1.000
_cell.length_c   1.000
_cell.angle_alpha   90.00
_cell.angle_beta   90.00
_cell.angle_gamma   90.00
#
_symmetry.space_group_name_H-M   'P 1'
#
loop_
_entity.id
_entity.type
_entity.pdbx_description
1 polymer ?
#
loop_
_entity_poly.entity_id
_entity_poly.type
_entity_poly.pdbx_seq_one_letter_code
_entity_poly.pdbx_strand_id
1 'polypeptide(L)'
;MFYREQSIHSASRQHVSTPKLGFLVILAVLFLAVSAFAVQDTAAAPARKPAGQGTKAGAARRAQGSKAATSAKKSSPEEDLAKLQQLMPEFTALLTKLQNIQFPSPRTQSQLLPLLPDSTQFFFSVPNLGDQLQQTREIFNQQLQESPALRDWWQGIQKDMQKDTKGKGPSLDAVLDKVHEIFGYLGDEVVSGMAVDETDMKNPSVLLIAQVKKPGLRPVIEKALTDFGSKPGTLRIFSAEELMAAKDENPGGKHVSEQPVLLVRPDFVAFGLSITSLQRLNAGLDSGGGRFDTTAFGQRLQQAYQGGVGFLGGMNFQYLLSTVAKSDEKEAATLHQTGFDDAKYLVMEGKQTNGQIINRYELSFNGQRRGVASWLAAPGTMGGLDFVPPDAIMAGSILLKNPAAIYDDVKAVAEAGKPGSTQNWDQMQTAFNLSVKNDLLGKLAGEITFAVQDLTGSDPGWTIALKTTEPNGLQQTFERLVALMGMTAGDGKAPTIASESENGHTYYTVRIPGAQKSIEISYANVGGYTVIAPGKQKVVEAVRLHESGRSLAKVGDMKAMLPTDLNGFSAVLYQTKSPFLAAMLQQMTGTSQAQLQAQISNAPPVPTVVWARGDDKAILFGSNSHGIDVTSAAIGAAIAIPNLLKARATANEAAAASTVRTVLTSQVTYSTVYKSRGYAPNLSTLGPGSDADCASNPTPSHACLLDATLGCSETWCVHDAYRYKVSAPGTAVKRLNFVVVATPVDQNRGAKSYCATSDSVVRVREGGPLTAPVTVAECQKWQPL
;
A
#
# COMPACT_ATOMS: atom_id res chain seq x y z
N MET A 1 9.84 -12.70 38.50
CA MET A 1 11.26 -12.57 38.90
C MET A 1 11.95 -11.66 37.90
N PHE A 2 12.65 -10.65 38.40
CA PHE A 2 13.20 -9.49 37.70
C PHE A 2 14.08 -9.81 36.48
N TYR A 3 13.94 -9.04 35.39
CA TYR A 3 15.11 -8.50 34.68
C TYR A 3 14.80 -7.11 34.10
N ARG A 4 15.45 -6.12 34.75
CA ARG A 4 15.61 -4.70 34.47
C ARG A 4 15.43 -4.22 33.01
N GLU A 5 14.47 -3.31 32.85
CA GLU A 5 14.56 -2.17 31.94
C GLU A 5 15.71 -1.25 32.38
N GLN A 6 16.73 -1.09 31.54
CA GLN A 6 17.57 0.12 31.49
C GLN A 6 18.45 0.10 30.23
N SER A 7 18.12 0.99 29.29
CA SER A 7 19.00 1.66 28.31
C SER A 7 18.37 1.79 26.91
N ILE A 8 17.22 2.47 26.82
CA ILE A 8 16.75 3.12 25.58
C ILE A 8 16.30 4.54 25.93
N HIS A 9 17.22 5.36 26.41
CA HIS A 9 16.96 6.81 26.58
C HIS A 9 18.12 7.72 26.16
N SER A 10 19.04 7.25 25.30
CA SER A 10 20.18 8.05 24.82
C SER A 10 20.38 8.06 23.29
N ALA A 11 19.32 7.93 22.49
CA ALA A 11 19.45 7.95 21.01
C ALA A 11 18.50 8.91 20.25
N SER A 12 17.87 9.91 20.89
CA SER A 12 17.05 10.92 20.17
C SER A 12 17.61 12.36 20.20
N ARG A 13 18.89 12.52 20.53
CA ARG A 13 19.65 13.74 20.23
C ARG A 13 21.02 13.37 19.70
N GLN A 14 21.09 13.01 18.42
CA GLN A 14 22.32 13.21 17.66
C GLN A 14 22.00 14.12 16.49
N HIS A 15 22.62 15.30 16.51
CA HIS A 15 22.91 16.05 15.30
C HIS A 15 23.37 15.07 14.22
N VAL A 16 22.74 15.09 13.04
CA VAL A 16 23.33 14.51 11.84
C VAL A 16 24.62 15.29 11.59
N SER A 17 25.72 14.76 12.10
CA SER A 17 27.05 15.30 11.82
C SER A 17 27.48 14.90 10.42
N THR A 18 28.32 15.75 9.85
CA THR A 18 28.76 15.94 8.47
C THR A 18 29.39 14.78 7.63
N PRO A 19 29.75 13.57 8.09
CA PRO A 19 30.48 12.62 7.22
C PRO A 19 29.63 11.51 6.56
N LYS A 20 28.32 11.42 6.82
CA LYS A 20 27.51 10.29 6.32
C LYS A 20 26.87 10.51 4.94
N LEU A 21 26.91 11.73 4.40
CA LEU A 21 26.19 12.10 3.18
C LEU A 21 26.87 11.64 1.88
N GLY A 22 28.20 11.76 1.76
CA GLY A 22 28.94 11.32 0.56
C GLY A 22 28.94 9.81 0.34
N PHE A 23 28.98 9.04 1.44
CA PHE A 23 28.90 7.58 1.39
C PHE A 23 27.49 7.07 1.11
N LEU A 24 26.47 7.70 1.70
CA LEU A 24 25.07 7.44 1.34
C LEU A 24 24.79 7.76 -0.12
N VAL A 25 25.56 8.63 -0.79
CA VAL A 25 25.35 8.96 -2.21
C VAL A 25 26.08 7.99 -3.16
N ILE A 26 27.26 7.47 -2.82
CA ILE A 26 27.86 6.35 -3.61
C ILE A 26 27.03 5.07 -3.44
N LEU A 27 26.60 4.77 -2.21
CA LEU A 27 25.78 3.60 -1.91
C LEU A 27 24.35 3.81 -2.39
N ALA A 28 23.80 5.02 -2.30
CA ALA A 28 22.54 5.37 -2.96
C ALA A 28 22.70 5.43 -4.46
N VAL A 29 23.84 5.61 -5.10
CA VAL A 29 23.90 5.53 -6.57
C VAL A 29 24.13 4.09 -7.06
N LEU A 30 24.80 3.25 -6.27
CA LEU A 30 24.76 1.79 -6.40
C LEU A 30 23.36 1.23 -6.11
N PHE A 31 22.59 1.85 -5.19
CA PHE A 31 21.18 1.55 -4.96
C PHE A 31 20.25 2.28 -5.93
N LEU A 32 20.54 3.47 -6.47
CA LEU A 32 19.64 4.31 -7.30
C LEU A 32 19.71 3.89 -8.76
N ALA A 33 20.76 3.19 -9.20
CA ALA A 33 20.67 2.37 -10.41
C ALA A 33 19.62 1.23 -10.27
N VAL A 34 19.28 0.85 -9.02
CA VAL A 34 18.21 -0.11 -8.66
C VAL A 34 16.92 0.59 -8.17
N SER A 35 16.99 1.83 -7.68
CA SER A 35 15.91 2.53 -6.96
C SER A 35 15.47 3.88 -7.55
N ALA A 36 16.08 4.37 -8.63
CA ALA A 36 15.52 5.51 -9.38
C ALA A 36 14.17 5.19 -10.06
N PHE A 37 13.72 3.93 -10.00
CA PHE A 37 12.34 3.51 -10.25
C PHE A 37 11.75 2.60 -9.17
N ALA A 38 12.40 2.46 -8.01
CA ALA A 38 11.98 1.56 -6.95
C ALA A 38 12.15 2.21 -5.58
N VAL A 39 11.04 2.45 -4.88
CA VAL A 39 10.98 2.78 -3.44
C VAL A 39 11.34 4.23 -3.07
N GLN A 40 10.38 5.14 -3.24
CA GLN A 40 10.13 6.24 -2.30
C GLN A 40 8.63 6.51 -2.25
N ASP A 41 7.92 5.84 -1.33
CA ASP A 41 6.93 6.52 -0.47
C ASP A 41 6.58 5.66 0.75
N THR A 42 7.55 5.52 1.65
CA THR A 42 7.28 5.22 3.06
C THR A 42 8.06 6.20 3.91
N ALA A 43 7.52 7.40 4.09
CA ALA A 43 7.93 8.28 5.19
C ALA A 43 6.71 8.53 6.09
N ALA A 44 6.65 7.79 7.19
CA ALA A 44 5.83 8.16 8.33
C ALA A 44 6.28 9.55 8.81
N ALA A 45 5.38 10.54 8.78
CA ALA A 45 5.66 11.87 9.27
C ALA A 45 5.98 11.86 10.78
N PRO A 46 6.99 12.60 11.27
CA PRO A 46 7.23 12.73 12.69
C PRO A 46 6.16 13.62 13.33
N ALA A 47 5.47 13.08 14.33
CA ALA A 47 4.46 13.78 15.13
C ALA A 47 5.04 15.05 15.77
N ARG A 48 4.50 16.22 15.41
CA ARG A 48 4.72 17.49 16.12
C ARG A 48 4.02 17.44 17.48
N LYS A 49 4.75 17.64 18.57
CA LYS A 49 4.16 17.88 19.91
C LYS A 49 3.33 19.18 19.89
N PRO A 50 2.10 19.21 20.44
CA PRO A 50 1.41 20.45 20.71
C PRO A 50 2.09 21.20 21.87
N ALA A 51 2.31 22.49 21.67
CA ALA A 51 2.76 23.41 22.69
C ALA A 51 1.69 23.55 23.78
N GLY A 52 2.02 23.18 25.01
CA GLY A 52 1.18 23.45 26.18
C GLY A 52 1.23 24.93 26.54
N GLN A 53 0.10 25.62 26.41
CA GLN A 53 -0.13 26.90 27.09
C GLN A 53 -0.44 26.61 28.57
N GLY A 54 0.53 26.88 29.44
CA GLY A 54 0.34 26.97 30.88
C GLY A 54 0.37 28.43 31.30
N THR A 55 -0.80 28.98 31.62
CA THR A 55 -0.97 30.24 32.34
C THR A 55 -0.52 30.09 33.80
N LYS A 56 0.41 30.91 34.29
CA LYS A 56 0.39 31.44 35.67
C LYS A 56 1.06 32.82 35.72
N ALA A 57 0.32 33.78 36.25
CA ALA A 57 0.79 35.11 36.64
C ALA A 57 1.64 35.03 37.93
N GLY A 58 2.67 35.87 38.02
CA GLY A 58 3.49 36.08 39.20
C GLY A 58 4.49 37.22 38.96
N ALA A 59 4.48 38.21 39.83
CA ALA A 59 5.03 39.55 39.63
C ALA A 59 6.56 39.68 39.82
N ALA A 60 7.07 40.78 39.24
CA ALA A 60 8.17 41.65 39.69
C ALA A 60 9.67 41.25 39.51
N ARG A 61 10.31 42.12 38.71
CA ARG A 61 11.63 42.78 38.86
C ARG A 61 12.93 42.13 38.34
N ARG A 62 13.66 43.04 37.66
CA ARG A 62 15.12 43.19 37.44
C ARG A 62 15.79 42.43 36.28
N ALA A 63 15.95 43.19 35.19
CA ALA A 63 17.21 43.68 34.63
C ALA A 63 18.22 42.71 33.98
N GLN A 64 18.72 43.20 32.83
CA GLN A 64 20.01 42.95 32.15
C GLN A 64 20.10 41.80 31.12
N GLY A 65 20.00 42.23 29.86
CA GLY A 65 21.05 42.03 28.85
C GLY A 65 21.18 40.65 28.20
N SER A 66 20.79 40.54 26.93
CA SER A 66 21.72 40.07 25.89
C SER A 66 21.14 40.24 24.49
N LYS A 67 22.06 40.45 23.56
CA LYS A 67 22.00 40.89 22.17
C LYS A 67 21.05 40.10 21.25
N ALA A 68 20.54 40.84 20.28
CA ALA A 68 19.82 40.37 19.10
C ALA A 68 20.54 39.22 18.38
N ALA A 69 19.77 38.17 18.07
CA ALA A 69 20.04 37.25 16.96
C ALA A 69 18.91 37.44 15.95
N THR A 70 19.26 37.96 14.78
CA THR A 70 18.38 38.09 13.61
C THR A 70 17.88 36.70 13.20
N SER A 71 16.59 36.43 13.41
CA SER A 71 15.93 35.23 12.88
C SER A 71 15.73 35.38 11.37
N ALA A 72 16.31 34.48 10.57
CA ALA A 72 15.96 34.34 9.16
C ALA A 72 14.45 34.09 9.01
N LYS A 73 13.79 34.92 8.19
CA LYS A 73 12.36 34.88 7.88
C LYS A 73 12.05 33.57 7.13
N LYS A 74 11.28 32.66 7.73
CA LYS A 74 10.71 31.50 7.01
C LYS A 74 9.64 32.01 6.04
N SER A 75 9.68 31.55 4.79
CA SER A 75 8.65 31.81 3.77
C SER A 75 7.28 31.34 4.23
N SER A 76 6.23 32.01 3.75
CA SER A 76 4.85 31.59 3.99
C SER A 76 4.46 30.43 3.05
N PRO A 77 3.54 29.52 3.45
CA PRO A 77 3.06 28.44 2.59
C PRO A 77 2.46 28.90 1.24
N GLU A 78 1.91 30.12 1.19
CA GLU A 78 1.35 30.72 -0.03
C GLU A 78 2.46 31.14 -1.03
N GLU A 79 3.58 31.65 -0.55
CA GLU A 79 4.73 32.01 -1.39
C GLU A 79 5.45 30.78 -1.96
N ASP A 80 5.54 29.69 -1.19
CA ASP A 80 6.15 28.44 -1.65
C ASP A 80 5.26 27.73 -2.68
N LEU A 81 3.94 27.82 -2.54
CA LEU A 81 2.99 27.32 -3.53
C LEU A 81 3.04 28.11 -4.85
N ALA A 82 3.12 29.44 -4.78
CA ALA A 82 3.24 30.28 -5.98
C ALA A 82 4.53 29.98 -6.78
N LYS A 83 5.64 29.70 -6.09
CA LYS A 83 6.90 29.26 -6.72
C LYS A 83 6.76 27.89 -7.39
N LEU A 84 6.09 26.93 -6.75
CA LEU A 84 5.86 25.62 -7.34
C LEU A 84 4.99 25.69 -8.60
N GLN A 85 3.95 26.54 -8.61
CA GLN A 85 3.10 26.73 -9.78
C GLN A 85 3.88 27.21 -11.02
N GLN A 86 4.88 28.06 -10.83
CA GLN A 86 5.72 28.56 -11.93
C GLN A 86 6.64 27.47 -12.52
N LEU A 87 6.93 26.40 -11.77
CA LEU A 87 7.83 25.32 -12.18
C LEU A 87 7.12 24.16 -12.90
N MET A 88 5.79 24.06 -12.76
CA MET A 88 5.02 22.91 -13.28
C MET A 88 5.09 22.72 -14.81
N PRO A 89 4.99 23.77 -15.65
CA PRO A 89 5.15 23.61 -17.10
C PRO A 89 6.55 23.08 -17.46
N GLU A 90 7.55 23.50 -16.70
CA GLU A 90 8.95 23.14 -16.91
C GLU A 90 9.23 21.70 -16.51
N PHE A 91 8.66 21.23 -15.41
CA PHE A 91 8.73 19.81 -15.04
C PHE A 91 7.99 18.93 -16.04
N THR A 92 6.88 19.41 -16.61
CA THR A 92 6.15 18.66 -17.64
C THR A 92 6.99 18.53 -18.91
N ALA A 93 7.57 19.63 -19.39
CA ALA A 93 8.49 19.63 -20.54
C ALA A 93 9.72 18.73 -20.29
N LEU A 94 10.29 18.78 -19.08
CA LEU A 94 11.39 17.91 -18.69
C LEU A 94 10.99 16.43 -18.74
N LEU A 95 9.86 16.06 -18.13
CA LEU A 95 9.35 14.68 -18.14
C LEU A 95 9.11 14.17 -19.57
N THR A 96 8.54 15.01 -20.45
CA THR A 96 8.37 14.67 -21.87
C THR A 96 9.70 14.41 -22.57
N LYS A 97 10.74 15.22 -22.31
CA LYS A 97 12.06 15.00 -22.90
C LYS A 97 12.72 13.74 -22.35
N LEU A 98 12.57 13.44 -21.06
CA LEU A 98 13.12 12.24 -20.42
C LEU A 98 12.51 10.93 -20.95
N GLN A 99 11.33 10.97 -21.56
CA GLN A 99 10.75 9.80 -22.25
C GLN A 99 11.59 9.34 -23.45
N ASN A 100 12.47 10.19 -23.99
CA ASN A 100 13.32 9.86 -25.14
C ASN A 100 14.67 9.24 -24.76
N ILE A 101 14.90 8.94 -23.47
CA ILE A 101 16.13 8.27 -23.03
C ILE A 101 16.22 6.88 -23.67
N GLN A 102 17.36 6.60 -24.29
CA GLN A 102 17.64 5.30 -24.86
C GLN A 102 18.19 4.37 -23.79
N PHE A 103 17.40 3.37 -23.40
CA PHE A 103 17.81 2.33 -22.45
C PHE A 103 18.73 1.29 -23.10
N PRO A 104 19.56 0.58 -22.31
CA PRO A 104 20.41 -0.49 -22.82
C PRO A 104 19.60 -1.61 -23.46
N SER A 105 20.21 -2.35 -24.38
CA SER A 105 19.56 -3.50 -25.02
C SER A 105 19.12 -4.54 -23.98
N PRO A 106 17.95 -5.19 -24.15
CA PRO A 106 17.50 -6.23 -23.24
C PRO A 106 18.52 -7.36 -23.12
N ARG A 107 18.82 -7.76 -21.87
CA ARG A 107 19.76 -8.85 -21.58
C ARG A 107 19.08 -10.19 -21.74
N THR A 108 19.70 -11.12 -22.48
CA THR A 108 19.16 -12.48 -22.71
C THR A 108 19.83 -13.57 -21.86
N GLN A 109 20.87 -13.20 -21.11
CA GLN A 109 21.64 -14.08 -20.23
C GLN A 109 22.38 -13.23 -19.19
N SER A 110 22.82 -13.85 -18.08
CA SER A 110 23.69 -13.23 -17.07
C SER A 110 24.97 -14.04 -16.87
N GLN A 111 26.11 -13.37 -16.93
CA GLN A 111 27.40 -13.95 -16.53
C GLN A 111 27.62 -13.92 -15.01
N LEU A 112 26.80 -13.14 -14.29
CA LEU A 112 26.94 -12.90 -12.86
C LEU A 112 26.05 -13.83 -12.03
N LEU A 113 24.92 -14.29 -12.58
CA LEU A 113 24.01 -15.23 -11.92
C LEU A 113 24.72 -16.51 -11.43
N PRO A 114 25.57 -17.19 -12.22
CA PRO A 114 26.29 -18.40 -11.76
C PRO A 114 27.29 -18.13 -10.61
N LEU A 115 27.72 -16.88 -10.44
CA LEU A 115 28.71 -16.51 -9.42
C LEU A 115 28.12 -16.46 -8.02
N LEU A 116 26.81 -16.26 -7.91
CA LEU A 116 26.12 -16.21 -6.62
C LEU A 116 26.14 -17.59 -5.92
N PRO A 117 26.11 -17.62 -4.58
CA PRO A 117 25.97 -18.87 -3.82
C PRO A 117 24.67 -19.62 -4.17
N ASP A 118 24.71 -20.95 -4.17
CA ASP A 118 23.54 -21.83 -4.31
C ASP A 118 22.44 -21.58 -3.27
N SER A 119 22.80 -21.06 -2.10
CA SER A 119 21.90 -20.65 -1.02
C SER A 119 21.21 -19.29 -1.24
N THR A 120 21.32 -18.70 -2.44
CA THR A 120 20.65 -17.44 -2.81
C THR A 120 19.12 -17.59 -2.80
N GLN A 121 18.45 -16.79 -1.97
CA GLN A 121 16.98 -16.77 -1.82
C GLN A 121 16.33 -15.55 -2.49
N PHE A 122 17.08 -14.47 -2.65
CA PHE A 122 16.64 -13.28 -3.38
C PHE A 122 17.68 -12.90 -4.43
N PHE A 123 17.19 -12.53 -5.61
CA PHE A 123 18.00 -12.13 -6.75
C PHE A 123 17.45 -10.83 -7.32
N PHE A 124 18.34 -9.93 -7.72
CA PHE A 124 17.96 -8.76 -8.49
C PHE A 124 19.07 -8.38 -9.47
N SER A 125 18.71 -7.94 -10.66
CA SER A 125 19.64 -7.54 -11.70
C SER A 125 19.13 -6.32 -12.45
N VAL A 126 20.06 -5.42 -12.76
CA VAL A 126 19.80 -4.19 -13.52
C VAL A 126 20.85 -4.00 -14.58
N PRO A 127 20.54 -3.23 -15.65
CA PRO A 127 21.56 -2.85 -16.61
C PRO A 127 22.56 -1.92 -15.94
N ASN A 128 23.75 -1.85 -16.52
CA ASN A 128 24.60 -0.69 -16.32
C ASN A 128 23.93 0.54 -16.97
N LEU A 129 23.54 1.50 -16.13
CA LEU A 129 22.83 2.73 -16.53
C LEU A 129 23.74 3.95 -16.69
N GLY A 130 25.06 3.74 -16.81
CA GLY A 130 26.05 4.83 -16.86
C GLY A 130 25.75 5.84 -17.97
N ASP A 131 25.43 5.38 -19.17
CA ASP A 131 25.14 6.24 -20.32
C ASP A 131 23.77 6.92 -20.20
N GLN A 132 22.79 6.28 -19.58
CA GLN A 132 21.45 6.84 -19.35
C GLN A 132 21.49 7.96 -18.32
N LEU A 133 22.33 7.84 -17.29
CA LEU A 133 22.61 8.94 -16.35
C LEU A 133 23.18 10.16 -17.09
N GLN A 134 24.04 9.92 -18.09
CA GLN A 134 24.61 10.98 -18.90
C GLN A 134 23.57 11.65 -19.81
N GLN A 135 22.74 10.88 -20.52
CA GLN A 135 21.62 11.40 -21.32
C GLN A 135 20.64 12.22 -20.47
N THR A 136 20.29 11.70 -19.28
CA THR A 136 19.41 12.39 -18.30
C THR A 136 20.00 13.75 -17.92
N ARG A 137 21.31 13.79 -17.65
CA ARG A 137 22.02 15.02 -17.33
C ARG A 137 21.99 16.02 -18.48
N GLU A 138 22.22 15.57 -19.71
CA GLU A 138 22.19 16.44 -20.90
C GLU A 138 20.80 17.05 -21.10
N ILE A 139 19.75 16.24 -21.01
CA ILE A 139 18.35 16.69 -21.09
C ILE A 139 18.03 17.70 -19.99
N PHE A 140 18.43 17.41 -18.75
CA PHE A 140 18.20 18.29 -17.61
C PHE A 140 18.95 19.62 -17.76
N ASN A 141 20.23 19.58 -18.16
CA ASN A 141 21.02 20.77 -18.41
C ASN A 141 20.45 21.63 -19.55
N GLN A 142 19.97 21.00 -20.61
CA GLN A 142 19.26 21.69 -21.68
C GLN A 142 17.99 22.38 -21.13
N GLN A 143 17.19 21.71 -20.30
CA GLN A 143 16.01 22.33 -19.71
C GLN A 143 16.36 23.49 -18.76
N LEU A 144 17.46 23.38 -18.01
CA LEU A 144 17.97 24.49 -17.18
C LEU A 144 18.41 25.69 -18.04
N GLN A 145 18.91 25.47 -19.25
CA GLN A 145 19.26 26.54 -20.18
C GLN A 145 18.01 27.21 -20.78
N GLU A 146 16.98 26.43 -21.07
CA GLU A 146 15.72 26.91 -21.65
C GLU A 146 14.81 27.59 -20.63
N SER A 147 14.87 27.19 -19.35
CA SER A 147 14.01 27.71 -18.29
C SER A 147 14.77 28.46 -17.19
N PRO A 148 14.67 29.81 -17.15
CA PRO A 148 15.19 30.61 -16.04
C PRO A 148 14.57 30.21 -14.69
N ALA A 149 13.27 29.88 -14.66
CA ALA A 149 12.58 29.49 -13.43
C ALA A 149 13.13 28.17 -12.85
N LEU A 150 13.30 27.14 -13.68
CA LEU A 150 13.89 25.86 -13.25
C LEU A 150 15.34 26.04 -12.80
N ARG A 151 16.10 26.90 -13.49
CA ARG A 151 17.49 27.22 -13.15
C ARG A 151 17.61 27.88 -11.77
N ASP A 152 16.79 28.89 -11.51
CA ASP A 152 16.82 29.61 -10.23
C ASP A 152 16.41 28.70 -9.07
N TRP A 153 15.41 27.85 -9.28
CA TRP A 153 15.01 26.82 -8.32
C TRP A 153 16.12 25.83 -8.03
N TRP A 154 16.77 25.29 -9.07
CA TRP A 154 17.85 24.33 -8.94
C TRP A 154 19.07 24.91 -8.21
N GLN A 155 19.44 26.15 -8.54
CA GLN A 155 20.49 26.88 -7.83
C GLN A 155 20.16 27.10 -6.35
N GLY A 156 18.88 27.29 -6.01
CA GLY A 156 18.41 27.35 -4.62
C GLY A 156 18.68 26.05 -3.87
N ILE A 157 18.32 24.91 -4.46
CA ILE A 157 18.57 23.57 -3.91
C ILE A 157 20.08 23.32 -3.73
N GLN A 158 20.90 23.65 -4.72
CA GLN A 158 22.35 23.52 -4.62
C GLN A 158 22.93 24.37 -3.49
N LYS A 159 22.46 25.61 -3.32
CA LYS A 159 22.89 26.49 -2.22
C LYS A 159 22.49 25.95 -0.85
N ASP A 160 21.31 25.36 -0.71
CA ASP A 160 20.86 24.79 0.56
C ASP A 160 21.61 23.50 0.90
N MET A 161 21.86 22.62 -0.07
CA MET A 161 22.76 21.46 0.11
C MET A 161 24.19 21.88 0.51
N GLN A 162 24.69 22.99 -0.04
CA GLN A 162 25.99 23.55 0.33
C GLN A 162 25.99 24.15 1.74
N LYS A 163 24.89 24.76 2.21
CA LYS A 163 24.78 25.25 3.59
C LYS A 163 24.83 24.11 4.61
N ASP A 164 24.12 23.02 4.35
CA ASP A 164 24.06 21.86 5.25
C ASP A 164 25.43 21.15 5.38
N THR A 165 26.26 21.24 4.34
CA THR A 165 27.63 20.72 4.33
C THR A 165 28.70 21.73 4.74
N LYS A 166 28.32 22.94 5.20
CA LYS A 166 29.22 24.07 5.48
C LYS A 166 30.15 24.41 4.29
N GLY A 167 29.68 24.21 3.06
CA GLY A 167 30.42 24.45 1.82
C GLY A 167 31.55 23.46 1.55
N LYS A 168 31.62 22.34 2.27
CA LYS A 168 32.70 21.34 2.17
C LYS A 168 32.30 20.03 1.48
N GLY A 169 31.03 19.86 1.10
CA GLY A 169 30.58 18.67 0.37
C GLY A 169 30.83 18.77 -1.14
N PRO A 170 30.98 17.63 -1.86
CA PRO A 170 31.06 17.64 -3.32
C PRO A 170 29.79 18.21 -3.95
N SER A 171 29.89 18.83 -5.13
CA SER A 171 28.71 19.20 -5.90
C SER A 171 28.01 17.94 -6.42
N LEU A 172 26.69 18.03 -6.63
CA LEU A 172 25.93 16.94 -7.23
C LEU A 172 26.47 16.55 -8.62
N ASP A 173 26.93 17.54 -9.39
CA ASP A 173 27.56 17.28 -10.69
C ASP A 173 28.85 16.47 -10.56
N ALA A 174 29.72 16.82 -9.59
CA ALA A 174 30.96 16.07 -9.34
C ALA A 174 30.67 14.64 -8.87
N VAL A 175 29.58 14.43 -8.13
CA VAL A 175 29.11 13.09 -7.77
C VAL A 175 28.70 12.31 -9.00
N LEU A 176 27.83 12.88 -9.84
CA LEU A 176 27.31 12.21 -11.03
C LEU A 176 28.44 11.89 -12.03
N ASP A 177 29.42 12.78 -12.18
CA ASP A 177 30.60 12.52 -13.01
C ASP A 177 31.41 11.32 -12.49
N LYS A 178 31.67 11.26 -11.19
CA LYS A 178 32.40 10.15 -10.58
C LYS A 178 31.66 8.83 -10.67
N VAL A 179 30.34 8.87 -10.52
CA VAL A 179 29.47 7.71 -10.74
C VAL A 179 29.60 7.25 -12.18
N HIS A 180 29.41 8.14 -13.16
CA HIS A 180 29.50 7.78 -14.57
C HIS A 180 30.89 7.20 -14.91
N GLU A 181 31.95 7.80 -14.37
CA GLU A 181 33.32 7.29 -14.49
C GLU A 181 33.43 5.85 -13.96
N ILE A 182 32.94 5.57 -12.75
CA ILE A 182 32.93 4.22 -12.15
C ILE A 182 32.13 3.24 -13.00
N PHE A 183 30.92 3.60 -13.45
CA PHE A 183 30.09 2.75 -14.31
C PHE A 183 30.78 2.45 -15.65
N GLY A 184 31.64 3.36 -16.13
CA GLY A 184 32.52 3.16 -17.27
C GLY A 184 33.60 2.08 -17.10
N TYR A 185 33.84 1.57 -15.88
CA TYR A 185 34.69 0.41 -15.59
C TYR A 185 33.89 -0.90 -15.44
N LEU A 186 32.57 -0.81 -15.30
CA LEU A 186 31.71 -1.97 -15.08
C LEU A 186 31.20 -2.54 -16.41
N GLY A 187 30.95 -3.85 -16.44
CA GLY A 187 30.23 -4.53 -17.51
C GLY A 187 28.77 -4.11 -17.59
N ASP A 188 27.99 -4.79 -18.43
CA ASP A 188 26.64 -4.34 -18.80
C ASP A 188 25.56 -4.62 -17.74
N GLU A 189 25.93 -5.29 -16.65
CA GLU A 189 25.01 -5.75 -15.61
C GLU A 189 25.59 -5.59 -14.21
N VAL A 190 24.71 -5.27 -13.27
CA VAL A 190 24.96 -5.37 -11.83
C VAL A 190 23.93 -6.32 -11.24
N VAL A 191 24.40 -7.31 -10.48
CA VAL A 191 23.57 -8.31 -9.81
C VAL A 191 23.66 -8.14 -8.29
N SER A 192 22.51 -8.27 -7.63
CA SER A 192 22.35 -8.42 -6.19
C SER A 192 21.85 -9.82 -5.87
N GLY A 193 22.48 -10.46 -4.90
CA GLY A 193 22.04 -11.72 -4.32
C GLY A 193 21.97 -11.63 -2.81
N MET A 194 20.90 -12.16 -2.23
CA MET A 194 20.82 -12.40 -0.79
C MET A 194 20.84 -13.90 -0.55
N ALA A 195 21.96 -14.38 -0.02
CA ALA A 195 22.15 -15.78 0.38
C ALA A 195 21.80 -15.95 1.85
N VAL A 196 21.13 -17.05 2.17
CA VAL A 196 20.81 -17.40 3.55
C VAL A 196 21.39 -18.76 3.89
N ASP A 197 22.24 -18.79 4.90
CA ASP A 197 22.76 -20.01 5.48
C ASP A 197 21.68 -20.66 6.36
N GLU A 198 21.41 -21.96 6.16
CA GLU A 198 20.44 -22.70 6.97
C GLU A 198 20.84 -22.75 8.46
N THR A 199 22.14 -22.67 8.75
CA THR A 199 22.67 -22.67 10.11
C THR A 199 22.65 -21.29 10.77
N ASP A 200 22.54 -20.21 9.99
CA ASP A 200 22.45 -18.83 10.49
C ASP A 200 21.38 -18.02 9.72
N MET A 201 20.13 -18.45 9.87
CA MET A 201 18.98 -17.82 9.20
C MET A 201 18.72 -16.37 9.63
N LYS A 202 19.37 -15.88 10.69
CA LYS A 202 19.15 -14.52 11.23
C LYS A 202 20.02 -13.46 10.57
N ASN A 203 21.09 -13.87 9.88
CA ASN A 203 22.07 -12.96 9.27
C ASN A 203 22.23 -13.25 7.77
N PRO A 204 21.28 -12.82 6.92
CA PRO A 204 21.40 -13.01 5.48
C PRO A 204 22.64 -12.28 4.93
N SER A 205 23.35 -12.95 4.01
CA SER A 205 24.50 -12.38 3.31
C SER A 205 24.04 -11.67 2.04
N VAL A 206 24.14 -10.33 2.03
CA VAL A 206 23.88 -9.52 0.84
C VAL A 206 25.18 -9.33 0.05
N LEU A 207 25.12 -9.62 -1.25
CA LEU A 207 26.20 -9.46 -2.21
C LEU A 207 25.72 -8.61 -3.38
N LEU A 208 26.54 -7.63 -3.79
CA LEU A 208 26.41 -6.96 -5.08
C LEU A 208 27.64 -7.32 -5.92
N ILE A 209 27.46 -7.71 -7.17
CA ILE A 209 28.54 -8.14 -8.06
C ILE A 209 28.38 -7.45 -9.41
N ALA A 210 29.49 -7.00 -9.99
CA ALA A 210 29.57 -6.53 -11.36
C ALA A 210 30.90 -6.98 -12.00
N GLN A 211 30.89 -7.19 -13.32
CA GLN A 211 32.12 -7.44 -14.07
C GLN A 211 32.95 -6.17 -14.18
N VAL A 212 34.27 -6.29 -14.13
CA VAL A 212 35.21 -5.20 -14.40
C VAL A 212 35.72 -5.36 -15.83
N LYS A 213 35.42 -4.38 -16.70
CA LYS A 213 35.77 -4.46 -18.14
C LYS A 213 37.12 -3.85 -18.49
N LYS A 214 37.72 -3.06 -17.58
CA LYS A 214 39.03 -2.43 -17.78
C LYS A 214 39.78 -2.25 -16.46
N PRO A 215 41.12 -2.33 -16.44
CA PRO A 215 41.91 -2.18 -15.22
C PRO A 215 41.86 -0.75 -14.67
N GLY A 216 42.13 -0.59 -13.36
CA GLY A 216 42.21 0.72 -12.72
C GLY A 216 40.97 1.16 -11.94
N LEU A 217 40.01 0.26 -11.69
CA LEU A 217 38.81 0.58 -10.90
C LEU A 217 39.13 0.99 -9.45
N ARG A 218 40.00 0.24 -8.75
CA ARG A 218 40.35 0.51 -7.35
C ARG A 218 40.81 1.96 -7.09
N PRO A 219 41.83 2.51 -7.80
CA PRO A 219 42.26 3.88 -7.55
C PRO A 219 41.17 4.92 -7.87
N VAL A 220 40.27 4.65 -8.81
CA VAL A 220 39.12 5.54 -9.10
C VAL A 220 38.15 5.58 -7.92
N ILE A 221 37.84 4.42 -7.33
CA ILE A 221 36.97 4.33 -6.14
C ILE A 221 37.62 4.99 -4.93
N GLU A 222 38.91 4.71 -4.67
CA GLU A 222 39.66 5.31 -3.56
C GLU A 222 39.73 6.84 -3.69
N LYS A 223 39.95 7.34 -4.91
CA LYS A 223 39.91 8.76 -5.21
C LYS A 223 38.51 9.34 -4.97
N ALA A 224 37.45 8.68 -5.44
CA ALA A 224 36.07 9.13 -5.22
C ALA A 224 35.72 9.23 -3.73
N LEU A 225 36.11 8.24 -2.91
CA LEU A 225 35.93 8.28 -1.46
C LEU A 225 36.64 9.48 -0.82
N THR A 226 37.85 9.78 -1.28
CA THR A 226 38.66 10.91 -0.82
C THR A 226 38.03 12.24 -1.23
N ASP A 227 37.65 12.38 -2.51
CA ASP A 227 37.02 13.58 -3.08
C ASP A 227 35.69 13.91 -2.38
N PHE A 228 34.98 12.90 -1.87
CA PHE A 228 33.73 13.07 -1.13
C PHE A 228 33.89 13.24 0.38
N GLY A 229 35.14 13.33 0.87
CA GLY A 229 35.43 13.54 2.29
C GLY A 229 35.01 12.38 3.19
N SER A 230 35.00 11.16 2.66
CA SER A 230 34.69 9.94 3.44
C SER A 230 35.77 9.72 4.50
N LYS A 231 35.36 9.35 5.72
CA LYS A 231 36.32 9.04 6.77
C LYS A 231 37.08 7.74 6.45
N PRO A 232 38.36 7.61 6.82
CA PRO A 232 39.07 6.34 6.75
C PRO A 232 38.26 5.23 7.45
N GLY A 233 38.16 4.05 6.82
CA GLY A 233 37.37 2.92 7.32
C GLY A 233 35.86 2.96 7.02
N THR A 234 35.36 3.99 6.31
CA THR A 234 33.94 4.04 5.90
C THR A 234 33.58 2.93 4.90
N LEU A 235 34.51 2.57 4.01
CA LEU A 235 34.44 1.41 3.11
C LEU A 235 35.80 0.72 3.18
N ARG A 236 35.81 -0.59 3.41
CA ARG A 236 37.05 -1.37 3.42
C ARG A 236 37.22 -2.01 2.04
N ILE A 237 38.25 -1.57 1.31
CA ILE A 237 38.54 -2.05 -0.04
C ILE A 237 39.69 -3.05 0.03
N PHE A 238 39.51 -4.22 -0.57
CA PHE A 238 40.48 -5.31 -0.56
C PHE A 238 40.77 -5.83 -1.97
N SER A 239 42.00 -6.27 -2.21
CA SER A 239 42.32 -7.26 -3.27
C SER A 239 41.85 -8.65 -2.86
N ALA A 240 41.95 -9.61 -3.78
CA ALA A 240 41.67 -11.01 -3.48
C ALA A 240 42.56 -11.55 -2.33
N GLU A 241 43.87 -11.28 -2.34
CA GLU A 241 44.77 -11.77 -1.28
C GLU A 241 44.54 -11.03 0.05
N GLU A 242 44.37 -9.71 -0.01
CA GLU A 242 44.12 -8.88 1.18
C GLU A 242 42.83 -9.32 1.91
N LEU A 243 41.78 -9.63 1.14
CA LEU A 243 40.51 -10.09 1.69
C LEU A 243 40.65 -11.43 2.42
N MET A 244 41.43 -12.37 1.88
CA MET A 244 41.65 -13.67 2.52
C MET A 244 42.47 -13.59 3.80
N ALA A 245 43.34 -12.59 3.93
CA ALA A 245 44.10 -12.31 5.15
C ALA A 245 43.31 -11.49 6.18
N ALA A 246 42.23 -10.82 5.76
CA ALA A 246 41.42 -9.97 6.63
C ALA A 246 40.64 -10.79 7.68
N LYS A 247 40.48 -10.22 8.87
CA LYS A 247 39.65 -10.75 9.95
C LYS A 247 38.52 -9.77 10.26
N ASP A 248 37.37 -10.30 10.64
CA ASP A 248 36.31 -9.50 11.25
C ASP A 248 36.82 -8.95 12.59
N GLU A 249 36.71 -7.63 12.79
CA GLU A 249 37.27 -6.96 13.97
C GLU A 249 36.48 -7.28 15.26
N ASN A 250 35.34 -7.99 15.18
CA ASN A 250 34.53 -8.35 16.35
C ASN A 250 33.69 -9.64 16.16
N PRO A 251 34.30 -10.84 16.17
CA PRO A 251 33.65 -12.10 15.81
C PRO A 251 32.65 -12.67 16.85
N GLY A 252 32.27 -11.90 17.89
CA GLY A 252 31.36 -12.35 18.97
C GLY A 252 30.50 -11.25 19.62
N GLY A 253 30.40 -10.06 19.01
CA GLY A 253 29.48 -9.02 19.48
C GLY A 253 28.03 -9.36 19.14
N LYS A 254 27.06 -8.88 19.94
CA LYS A 254 25.60 -9.05 19.67
C LYS A 254 25.13 -8.50 18.31
N HIS A 255 25.99 -7.75 17.61
CA HIS A 255 25.83 -7.32 16.24
C HIS A 255 27.16 -7.61 15.52
N VAL A 256 27.16 -8.48 14.52
CA VAL A 256 28.26 -8.57 13.54
C VAL A 256 28.46 -7.17 13.00
N SER A 257 29.70 -6.68 12.94
CA SER A 257 29.96 -5.35 12.39
C SER A 257 29.55 -5.32 10.91
N GLU A 258 28.37 -4.76 10.61
CA GLU A 258 27.84 -4.48 9.27
C GLU A 258 28.65 -3.37 8.58
N GLN A 259 29.98 -3.49 8.61
CA GLN A 259 30.83 -2.55 7.90
C GLN A 259 30.84 -2.95 6.42
N PRO A 260 30.59 -2.00 5.52
CA PRO A 260 30.61 -2.26 4.10
C PRO A 260 32.02 -2.62 3.64
N VAL A 261 32.12 -3.69 2.86
CA VAL A 261 33.38 -4.22 2.32
C VAL A 261 33.26 -4.30 0.81
N LEU A 262 34.35 -3.96 0.11
CA LEU A 262 34.46 -4.04 -1.34
C LEU A 262 35.67 -4.89 -1.71
N LEU A 263 35.44 -5.96 -2.46
CA LEU A 263 36.44 -6.73 -3.16
C LEU A 263 36.61 -6.15 -4.56
N VAL A 264 37.83 -5.74 -4.92
CA VAL A 264 38.17 -5.31 -6.28
C VAL A 264 39.19 -6.27 -6.87
N ARG A 265 38.76 -7.07 -7.85
CA ARG A 265 39.61 -7.94 -8.67
C ARG A 265 39.76 -7.36 -10.08
N PRO A 266 40.69 -7.88 -10.90
CA PRO A 266 40.81 -7.48 -12.31
C PRO A 266 39.57 -7.80 -13.16
N ASP A 267 38.85 -8.86 -12.81
CA ASP A 267 37.73 -9.46 -13.54
C ASP A 267 36.35 -9.07 -12.95
N PHE A 268 36.26 -8.89 -11.63
CA PHE A 268 35.02 -8.56 -10.93
C PHE A 268 35.22 -7.56 -9.79
N VAL A 269 34.14 -6.83 -9.47
CA VAL A 269 34.00 -6.09 -8.23
C VAL A 269 32.81 -6.66 -7.46
N ALA A 270 32.99 -6.87 -6.16
CA ALA A 270 31.93 -7.37 -5.30
C ALA A 270 31.84 -6.55 -4.01
N PHE A 271 30.64 -6.19 -3.62
CA PHE A 271 30.34 -5.52 -2.36
C PHE A 271 29.56 -6.47 -1.45
N GLY A 272 29.84 -6.38 -0.15
CA GLY A 272 29.12 -7.12 0.88
C GLY A 272 29.15 -6.42 2.23
N LEU A 273 28.34 -6.90 3.16
CA LEU A 273 28.24 -6.37 4.53
C LEU A 273 29.02 -7.22 5.55
N SER A 274 29.76 -8.23 5.08
CA SER A 274 30.57 -9.13 5.90
C SER A 274 31.82 -9.54 5.13
N ILE A 275 32.97 -9.51 5.81
CA ILE A 275 34.23 -10.05 5.26
C ILE A 275 34.05 -11.54 4.97
N THR A 276 33.46 -12.27 5.91
CA THR A 276 33.24 -13.72 5.79
C THR A 276 32.44 -14.07 4.53
N SER A 277 31.37 -13.33 4.23
CA SER A 277 30.56 -13.58 3.03
C SER A 277 31.34 -13.30 1.74
N LEU A 278 32.13 -12.22 1.69
CA LEU A 278 32.97 -11.93 0.53
C LEU A 278 34.17 -12.89 0.39
N GLN A 279 34.72 -13.40 1.49
CA GLN A 279 35.77 -14.43 1.46
C GLN A 279 35.25 -15.72 0.80
N ARG A 280 34.04 -16.16 1.17
CA ARG A 280 33.39 -17.32 0.53
C ARG A 280 33.16 -17.09 -0.95
N LEU A 281 32.64 -15.91 -1.33
CA LEU A 281 32.49 -15.53 -2.74
C LEU A 281 33.84 -15.60 -3.46
N ASN A 282 34.86 -14.91 -2.94
CA ASN A 282 36.19 -14.83 -3.54
C ASN A 282 36.83 -16.20 -3.76
N ALA A 283 36.71 -17.11 -2.77
CA ALA A 283 37.21 -18.47 -2.88
C ALA A 283 36.50 -19.27 -3.98
N GLY A 284 35.21 -19.02 -4.22
CA GLY A 284 34.41 -19.68 -5.26
C GLY A 284 34.66 -19.13 -6.67
N LEU A 285 34.99 -17.84 -6.81
CA LEU A 285 35.14 -17.16 -8.10
C LEU A 285 36.19 -17.83 -9.02
N ASP A 286 37.28 -18.36 -8.46
CA ASP A 286 38.36 -19.01 -9.24
C ASP A 286 37.95 -20.40 -9.77
N SER A 287 36.87 -20.98 -9.24
CA SER A 287 36.35 -22.32 -9.59
C SER A 287 35.06 -22.30 -10.40
N GLY A 288 34.66 -21.13 -10.93
CA GLY A 288 33.43 -20.95 -11.71
C GLY A 288 32.23 -20.43 -10.90
N GLY A 289 32.43 -20.01 -9.64
CA GLY A 289 31.41 -19.32 -8.84
C GLY A 289 30.65 -20.18 -7.84
N GLY A 290 29.61 -19.60 -7.23
CA GLY A 290 28.76 -20.25 -6.22
C GLY A 290 27.70 -21.22 -6.77
N ARG A 291 27.66 -21.44 -8.09
CA ARG A 291 26.81 -22.43 -8.80
C ARG A 291 25.31 -22.24 -8.62
N PHE A 292 24.85 -21.02 -8.35
CA PHE A 292 23.42 -20.72 -8.18
C PHE A 292 22.58 -21.10 -9.40
N ASP A 293 23.14 -20.98 -10.60
CA ASP A 293 22.56 -21.41 -11.88
C ASP A 293 22.18 -22.90 -11.92
N THR A 294 22.80 -23.74 -11.08
CA THR A 294 22.48 -25.17 -11.00
C THR A 294 21.27 -25.49 -10.11
N THR A 295 20.80 -24.51 -9.32
CA THR A 295 19.61 -24.66 -8.48
C THR A 295 18.33 -24.51 -9.31
N ALA A 296 17.23 -25.10 -8.87
CA ALA A 296 15.94 -24.94 -9.54
C ALA A 296 15.49 -23.47 -9.63
N PHE A 297 15.83 -22.64 -8.62
CA PHE A 297 15.51 -21.22 -8.62
C PHE A 297 16.40 -20.44 -9.60
N GLY A 298 17.71 -20.70 -9.61
CA GLY A 298 18.64 -20.11 -10.57
C GLY A 298 18.28 -20.47 -12.02
N GLN A 299 17.89 -21.71 -12.30
CA GLN A 299 17.42 -22.14 -13.62
C GLN A 299 16.14 -21.40 -14.05
N ARG A 300 15.19 -21.19 -13.13
CA ARG A 300 13.97 -20.40 -13.42
C ARG A 300 14.30 -18.94 -13.76
N LEU A 301 15.29 -18.34 -13.10
CA LEU A 301 15.76 -16.99 -13.42
C LEU A 301 16.52 -16.95 -14.75
N GLN A 302 17.32 -17.96 -15.05
CA GLN A 302 17.99 -18.09 -16.36
C GLN A 302 16.97 -18.20 -17.51
N GLN A 303 15.84 -18.90 -17.30
CA GLN A 303 14.74 -18.92 -18.25
C GLN A 303 14.10 -17.53 -18.44
N ALA A 304 13.95 -16.75 -17.36
CA ALA A 304 13.41 -15.39 -17.43
C ALA A 304 14.28 -14.47 -18.32
N TYR A 305 15.60 -14.62 -18.24
CA TYR A 305 16.53 -13.90 -19.11
C TYR A 305 16.30 -14.15 -20.59
N GLN A 306 15.98 -15.39 -21.02
CA GLN A 306 15.85 -15.74 -22.45
C GLN A 306 14.84 -14.86 -23.20
N GLY A 307 13.85 -14.30 -22.49
CA GLY A 307 12.84 -13.38 -23.05
C GLY A 307 13.30 -11.94 -23.26
N GLY A 308 14.55 -11.59 -22.93
CA GLY A 308 15.11 -10.25 -23.01
C GLY A 308 14.59 -9.34 -21.89
N VAL A 309 15.44 -9.06 -20.90
CA VAL A 309 15.06 -8.27 -19.71
C VAL A 309 15.88 -6.99 -19.58
N GLY A 310 15.19 -5.88 -19.28
CA GLY A 310 15.78 -4.62 -18.82
C GLY A 310 16.16 -4.73 -17.34
N PHE A 311 15.29 -5.26 -16.50
CA PHE A 311 15.61 -5.69 -15.13
C PHE A 311 15.00 -7.07 -14.86
N LEU A 312 15.61 -7.81 -13.93
CA LEU A 312 15.08 -9.09 -13.47
C LEU A 312 15.24 -9.20 -11.96
N GLY A 313 14.16 -9.52 -11.26
CA GLY A 313 14.14 -9.84 -9.85
C GLY A 313 13.53 -11.21 -9.58
N GLY A 314 13.90 -11.81 -8.47
CA GLY A 314 13.43 -13.12 -8.05
C GLY A 314 13.39 -13.26 -6.54
N MET A 315 12.38 -13.97 -6.03
CA MET A 315 12.32 -14.40 -4.62
C MET A 315 11.91 -15.87 -4.54
N ASN A 316 12.63 -16.64 -3.73
CA ASN A 316 12.26 -18.01 -3.38
C ASN A 316 11.29 -18.01 -2.19
N PHE A 317 9.99 -18.05 -2.47
CA PHE A 317 8.95 -18.02 -1.44
C PHE A 317 8.97 -19.25 -0.54
N GLN A 318 9.41 -20.40 -1.04
CA GLN A 318 9.49 -21.63 -0.23
C GLN A 318 10.36 -21.45 1.01
N TYR A 319 11.46 -20.70 0.89
CA TYR A 319 12.31 -20.35 2.04
C TYR A 319 11.53 -19.49 3.05
N LEU A 320 10.88 -18.42 2.60
CA LEU A 320 10.09 -17.52 3.44
C LEU A 320 8.90 -18.22 4.12
N LEU A 321 8.23 -19.13 3.43
CA LEU A 321 7.10 -19.88 3.97
C LEU A 321 7.55 -20.89 5.01
N SER A 322 8.75 -21.47 4.86
CA SER A 322 9.32 -22.39 5.83
C SER A 322 9.64 -21.73 7.18
N THR A 323 9.93 -20.43 7.21
CA THR A 323 10.19 -19.71 8.46
C THR A 323 8.88 -19.40 9.19
N VAL A 324 7.85 -18.94 8.47
CA VAL A 324 6.51 -18.69 9.01
C VAL A 324 5.90 -19.97 9.60
N ALA A 325 5.99 -21.08 8.87
CA ALA A 325 5.48 -22.37 9.32
C ALA A 325 6.13 -22.87 10.64
N LYS A 326 7.38 -22.47 10.90
CA LYS A 326 8.11 -22.85 12.13
C LYS A 326 7.84 -21.89 13.30
N SER A 327 7.39 -20.67 13.05
CA SER A 327 7.27 -19.62 14.07
C SER A 327 5.87 -19.52 14.70
N ASP A 328 4.80 -19.79 13.95
CA ASP A 328 3.43 -19.63 14.43
C ASP A 328 2.45 -20.58 13.70
N GLU A 329 1.93 -21.58 14.41
CA GLU A 329 0.99 -22.58 13.87
C GLU A 329 -0.32 -21.96 13.37
N LYS A 330 -0.77 -20.87 13.99
CA LYS A 330 -2.04 -20.22 13.63
C LYS A 330 -1.89 -19.38 12.36
N GLU A 331 -0.76 -18.70 12.22
CA GLU A 331 -0.41 -18.02 10.97
C GLU A 331 -0.22 -19.04 9.84
N ALA A 332 0.43 -20.17 10.11
CA ALA A 332 0.58 -21.27 9.15
C ALA A 332 -0.79 -21.84 8.71
N ALA A 333 -1.70 -22.09 9.66
CA ALA A 333 -3.05 -22.57 9.35
C ALA A 333 -3.86 -21.56 8.53
N THR A 334 -3.76 -20.26 8.86
CA THR A 334 -4.42 -19.20 8.10
C THR A 334 -3.86 -19.12 6.67
N LEU A 335 -2.53 -19.15 6.53
CA LEU A 335 -1.84 -19.14 5.25
C LEU A 335 -2.22 -20.36 4.40
N HIS A 336 -2.35 -21.52 5.02
CA HIS A 336 -2.85 -22.72 4.38
C HIS A 336 -4.25 -22.52 3.77
N GLN A 337 -5.20 -21.90 4.49
CA GLN A 337 -6.54 -21.64 3.95
C GLN A 337 -6.52 -20.68 2.76
N THR A 338 -5.54 -19.77 2.69
CA THR A 338 -5.40 -18.86 1.53
C THR A 338 -4.85 -19.55 0.27
N GLY A 339 -4.16 -20.68 0.43
CA GLY A 339 -3.48 -21.40 -0.65
C GLY A 339 -2.13 -20.81 -1.07
N PHE A 340 -1.61 -19.80 -0.36
CA PHE A 340 -0.29 -19.20 -0.60
C PHE A 340 0.85 -19.91 0.14
N ASP A 341 0.54 -20.89 1.00
CA ASP A 341 1.53 -21.77 1.62
C ASP A 341 2.24 -22.69 0.62
N ASP A 342 1.72 -22.79 -0.60
CA ASP A 342 2.35 -23.51 -1.72
C ASP A 342 3.00 -22.58 -2.77
N ALA A 343 3.17 -21.29 -2.44
CA ALA A 343 3.85 -20.37 -3.34
C ALA A 343 5.34 -20.73 -3.47
N LYS A 344 5.81 -20.73 -4.72
CA LYS A 344 7.13 -21.24 -5.10
C LYS A 344 8.12 -20.12 -5.34
N TYR A 345 7.99 -19.41 -6.46
CA TYR A 345 8.84 -18.29 -6.84
C TYR A 345 8.00 -17.08 -7.20
N LEU A 346 8.48 -15.90 -6.82
CA LEU A 346 8.08 -14.65 -7.46
C LEU A 346 9.20 -14.23 -8.41
N VAL A 347 8.86 -14.04 -9.67
CA VAL A 347 9.78 -13.52 -10.69
C VAL A 347 9.24 -12.20 -11.20
N MET A 348 10.11 -11.20 -11.31
CA MET A 348 9.78 -9.82 -11.69
C MET A 348 10.63 -9.42 -12.88
N GLU A 349 10.02 -9.10 -14.00
CA GLU A 349 10.67 -8.81 -15.28
C GLU A 349 10.26 -7.43 -15.76
N GLY A 350 11.23 -6.60 -16.14
CA GLY A 350 10.98 -5.42 -16.96
C GLY A 350 11.34 -5.73 -18.39
N LYS A 351 10.36 -6.03 -19.26
CA LYS A 351 10.61 -6.30 -20.67
C LYS A 351 10.53 -5.02 -21.48
N GLN A 352 11.43 -4.83 -22.43
CA GLN A 352 11.33 -3.70 -23.35
C GLN A 352 10.63 -4.16 -24.63
N THR A 353 9.45 -3.61 -24.92
CA THR A 353 8.69 -3.87 -26.15
C THR A 353 8.43 -2.54 -26.84
N ASN A 354 8.87 -2.38 -28.10
CA ASN A 354 8.70 -1.13 -28.87
C ASN A 354 9.20 0.13 -28.15
N GLY A 355 10.30 0.03 -27.38
CA GLY A 355 10.85 1.16 -26.62
C GLY A 355 10.16 1.44 -25.28
N GLN A 356 9.05 0.76 -24.96
CA GLN A 356 8.37 0.87 -23.67
C GLN A 356 8.77 -0.28 -22.74
N ILE A 357 8.89 0.01 -21.45
CA ILE A 357 9.09 -1.01 -20.42
C ILE A 357 7.72 -1.54 -20.00
N ILE A 358 7.50 -2.85 -20.18
CA ILE A 358 6.36 -3.59 -19.66
C ILE A 358 6.84 -4.36 -18.44
N ASN A 359 6.26 -4.05 -17.28
CA ASN A 359 6.53 -4.80 -16.06
C ASN A 359 5.67 -6.05 -16.04
N ARG A 360 6.28 -7.17 -15.69
CA ARG A 360 5.63 -8.47 -15.55
C ARG A 360 6.09 -9.12 -14.25
N TYR A 361 5.14 -9.71 -13.55
CA TYR A 361 5.35 -10.41 -12.31
C TYR A 361 4.68 -11.78 -12.44
N GLU A 362 5.36 -12.82 -12.00
CA GLU A 362 4.83 -14.18 -11.95
C GLU A 362 5.00 -14.70 -10.53
N LEU A 363 3.88 -14.99 -9.86
CA LEU A 363 3.86 -15.79 -8.64
C LEU A 363 3.51 -17.23 -9.04
N SER A 364 4.47 -18.14 -8.91
CA SER A 364 4.31 -19.57 -9.22
C SER A 364 3.97 -20.40 -7.98
N PHE A 365 3.36 -21.56 -8.17
CA PHE A 365 2.97 -22.52 -7.13
C PHE A 365 3.52 -23.91 -7.47
N ASN A 366 3.74 -24.79 -6.48
CA ASN A 366 4.18 -26.16 -6.78
C ASN A 366 3.03 -26.99 -7.39
N GLY A 367 1.83 -26.84 -6.83
CA GLY A 367 0.59 -27.49 -7.23
C GLY A 367 -0.37 -26.55 -7.96
N GLN A 368 -1.61 -27.02 -8.11
CA GLN A 368 -2.71 -26.17 -8.58
C GLN A 368 -3.05 -25.13 -7.52
N ARG A 369 -3.36 -23.90 -7.95
CA ARG A 369 -3.87 -22.85 -7.05
C ARG A 369 -5.14 -23.32 -6.36
N ARG A 370 -5.25 -23.03 -5.06
CA ARG A 370 -6.41 -23.33 -4.20
C ARG A 370 -6.75 -22.14 -3.30
N GLY A 371 -7.92 -22.17 -2.67
CA GLY A 371 -8.41 -21.10 -1.80
C GLY A 371 -8.37 -19.74 -2.50
N VAL A 372 -7.95 -18.71 -1.76
CA VAL A 372 -7.82 -17.32 -2.24
C VAL A 372 -6.93 -17.22 -3.49
N ALA A 373 -5.81 -17.95 -3.52
CA ALA A 373 -4.92 -17.95 -4.69
C ALA A 373 -5.63 -18.41 -5.97
N SER A 374 -6.72 -19.20 -5.87
CA SER A 374 -7.46 -19.74 -7.01
C SER A 374 -8.61 -18.86 -7.52
N TRP A 375 -8.92 -17.74 -6.84
CA TRP A 375 -10.09 -16.91 -7.15
C TRP A 375 -10.09 -16.37 -8.57
N LEU A 376 -8.92 -15.93 -9.04
CA LEU A 376 -8.74 -15.48 -10.40
C LEU A 376 -8.91 -16.66 -11.37
N ALA A 377 -9.93 -16.57 -12.23
CA ALA A 377 -10.25 -17.61 -13.21
C ALA A 377 -9.16 -17.76 -14.27
N ALA A 378 -9.26 -18.83 -15.06
CA ALA A 378 -8.52 -18.93 -16.30
C ALA A 378 -8.86 -17.75 -17.23
N PRO A 379 -7.90 -17.28 -18.04
CA PRO A 379 -8.13 -16.20 -19.00
C PRO A 379 -9.29 -16.48 -19.94
N GLY A 380 -10.06 -15.44 -20.23
CA GLY A 380 -11.27 -15.57 -21.04
C GLY A 380 -11.72 -14.24 -21.64
N THR A 381 -12.87 -14.27 -22.29
CA THR A 381 -13.48 -13.08 -22.88
C THR A 381 -14.11 -12.21 -21.79
N MET A 382 -13.76 -10.92 -21.75
CA MET A 382 -14.34 -9.92 -20.85
C MET A 382 -15.42 -9.10 -21.58
N GLY A 383 -16.59 -9.70 -21.78
CA GLY A 383 -17.70 -9.07 -22.52
C GLY A 383 -18.34 -7.88 -21.80
N GLY A 384 -18.19 -7.79 -20.48
CA GLY A 384 -18.68 -6.68 -19.68
C GLY A 384 -18.02 -5.34 -20.04
N LEU A 385 -16.81 -5.38 -20.61
CA LEU A 385 -16.15 -4.18 -21.13
C LEU A 385 -16.87 -3.57 -22.35
N ASP A 386 -17.81 -4.29 -22.97
CA ASP A 386 -18.62 -3.76 -24.06
C ASP A 386 -19.68 -2.75 -23.61
N PHE A 387 -19.96 -2.68 -22.30
CA PHE A 387 -20.83 -1.66 -21.69
C PHE A 387 -20.07 -0.40 -21.27
N VAL A 388 -18.74 -0.39 -21.41
CA VAL A 388 -17.88 0.68 -20.89
C VAL A 388 -17.75 1.81 -21.92
N PRO A 389 -18.00 3.06 -21.51
CA PRO A 389 -17.90 4.22 -22.39
C PRO A 389 -16.43 4.58 -22.72
N PRO A 390 -16.12 5.05 -23.95
CA PRO A 390 -14.74 5.37 -24.36
C PRO A 390 -14.06 6.48 -23.56
N ASP A 391 -14.81 7.34 -22.89
CA ASP A 391 -14.34 8.46 -22.08
C ASP A 391 -14.17 8.12 -20.59
N ALA A 392 -14.27 6.83 -20.21
CA ALA A 392 -14.06 6.40 -18.84
C ALA A 392 -12.67 6.81 -18.31
N ILE A 393 -12.63 7.41 -17.12
CA ILE A 393 -11.38 7.77 -16.45
C ILE A 393 -10.74 6.57 -15.75
N MET A 394 -11.55 5.57 -15.41
CA MET A 394 -11.15 4.29 -14.87
C MET A 394 -12.15 3.23 -15.31
N ALA A 395 -11.67 2.07 -15.74
CA ALA A 395 -12.52 0.93 -16.04
C ALA A 395 -11.75 -0.36 -15.78
N GLY A 396 -12.42 -1.39 -15.26
CA GLY A 396 -11.79 -2.67 -15.04
C GLY A 396 -12.76 -3.82 -15.14
N SER A 397 -12.24 -4.98 -15.51
CA SER A 397 -12.98 -6.23 -15.57
C SER A 397 -12.16 -7.34 -14.93
N ILE A 398 -12.82 -8.21 -14.17
CA ILE A 398 -12.20 -9.38 -13.53
C ILE A 398 -13.05 -10.62 -13.77
N LEU A 399 -12.37 -11.74 -14.06
CA LEU A 399 -12.93 -13.08 -14.18
C LEU A 399 -12.60 -13.88 -12.93
N LEU A 400 -13.64 -14.35 -12.25
CA LEU A 400 -13.61 -15.11 -11.01
C LEU A 400 -14.10 -16.53 -11.28
N LYS A 401 -13.41 -17.53 -10.71
CA LYS A 401 -13.71 -18.95 -11.00
C LYS A 401 -15.11 -19.36 -10.55
N ASN A 402 -15.52 -18.92 -9.35
CA ASN A 402 -16.87 -19.14 -8.81
C ASN A 402 -17.14 -18.17 -7.63
N PRO A 403 -17.98 -17.14 -7.78
CA PRO A 403 -18.29 -16.19 -6.70
C PRO A 403 -18.91 -16.83 -5.44
N ALA A 404 -19.70 -17.90 -5.58
CA ALA A 404 -20.29 -18.59 -4.43
C ALA A 404 -19.24 -19.40 -3.65
N ALA A 405 -18.21 -19.93 -4.30
CA ALA A 405 -17.10 -20.61 -3.63
C ALA A 405 -16.19 -19.61 -2.90
N ILE A 406 -16.00 -18.40 -3.45
CA ILE A 406 -15.25 -17.31 -2.79
C ILE A 406 -15.85 -17.00 -1.41
N TYR A 407 -17.17 -17.07 -1.25
CA TYR A 407 -17.83 -16.89 0.04
C TYR A 407 -17.35 -17.91 1.09
N ASP A 408 -17.23 -19.18 0.71
CA ASP A 408 -16.76 -20.24 1.61
C ASP A 408 -15.29 -20.05 1.97
N ASP A 409 -14.44 -19.67 1.00
CA ASP A 409 -13.02 -19.38 1.23
C ASP A 409 -12.83 -18.23 2.22
N VAL A 410 -13.61 -17.14 2.08
CA VAL A 410 -13.58 -16.01 3.01
C VAL A 410 -13.97 -16.45 4.42
N LYS A 411 -15.02 -17.28 4.55
CA LYS A 411 -15.45 -17.82 5.84
C LYS A 411 -14.36 -18.70 6.46
N ALA A 412 -13.73 -19.57 5.67
CA ALA A 412 -12.67 -20.47 6.11
C ALA A 412 -11.42 -19.71 6.60
N VAL A 413 -10.99 -18.69 5.86
CA VAL A 413 -9.85 -17.84 6.25
C VAL A 413 -10.17 -17.05 7.53
N ALA A 414 -11.38 -16.50 7.66
CA ALA A 414 -11.79 -15.77 8.86
C ALA A 414 -11.80 -16.67 10.10
N GLU A 415 -12.36 -17.88 10.00
CA GLU A 415 -12.40 -18.87 11.08
C GLU A 415 -11.00 -19.37 11.47
N ALA A 416 -10.10 -19.60 10.50
CA ALA A 416 -8.70 -19.95 10.79
C ALA A 416 -7.97 -18.83 11.54
N GLY A 417 -8.21 -17.58 11.16
CA GLY A 417 -7.63 -16.41 11.83
C GLY A 417 -8.22 -16.13 13.22
N LYS A 418 -9.52 -16.38 13.42
CA LYS A 418 -10.20 -16.26 14.72
C LYS A 418 -11.46 -17.16 14.73
N PRO A 419 -11.43 -18.28 15.47
CA PRO A 419 -12.60 -19.15 15.62
C PRO A 419 -13.82 -18.37 16.15
N GLY A 420 -14.98 -18.61 15.55
CA GLY A 420 -16.25 -17.95 15.86
C GLY A 420 -16.44 -16.57 15.22
N SER A 421 -15.50 -16.09 14.40
CA SER A 421 -15.59 -14.76 13.77
C SER A 421 -16.74 -14.61 12.77
N THR A 422 -17.32 -15.73 12.31
CA THR A 422 -18.39 -15.74 11.30
C THR A 422 -19.78 -16.01 11.87
N GLN A 423 -19.92 -16.19 13.20
CA GLN A 423 -21.22 -16.48 13.84
C GLN A 423 -22.29 -15.41 13.55
N ASN A 424 -21.91 -14.14 13.57
CA ASN A 424 -22.82 -13.03 13.29
C ASN A 424 -23.28 -13.00 11.82
N TRP A 425 -22.54 -13.62 10.90
CA TRP A 425 -22.87 -13.61 9.48
C TRP A 425 -24.06 -14.53 9.20
N ASP A 426 -24.05 -15.73 9.80
CA ASP A 426 -25.13 -16.70 9.66
C ASP A 426 -26.42 -16.19 10.33
N GLN A 427 -26.29 -15.52 11.49
CA GLN A 427 -27.41 -14.84 12.16
C GLN A 427 -28.01 -13.73 11.28
N MET A 428 -27.16 -12.91 10.65
CA MET A 428 -27.60 -11.83 9.77
C MET A 428 -28.36 -12.37 8.55
N GLN A 429 -27.85 -13.42 7.89
CA GLN A 429 -28.54 -14.05 6.75
C GLN A 429 -29.89 -14.64 7.15
N THR A 430 -29.98 -15.24 8.34
CA THR A 430 -31.24 -15.75 8.89
C THR A 430 -32.23 -14.63 9.17
N ALA A 431 -31.77 -13.53 9.78
CA ALA A 431 -32.60 -12.37 10.12
C ALA A 431 -33.18 -11.69 8.87
N PHE A 432 -32.39 -11.58 7.80
CA PHE A 432 -32.85 -11.04 6.51
C PHE A 432 -33.51 -12.10 5.60
N ASN A 433 -33.55 -13.36 6.05
CA ASN A 433 -34.02 -14.51 5.29
C ASN A 433 -33.36 -14.58 3.88
N LEU A 434 -32.10 -14.16 3.76
CA LEU A 434 -31.39 -13.99 2.49
C LEU A 434 -30.03 -14.69 2.55
N SER A 435 -29.78 -15.62 1.62
CA SER A 435 -28.48 -16.26 1.46
C SER A 435 -27.59 -15.44 0.53
N VAL A 436 -26.56 -14.77 1.06
CA VAL A 436 -25.57 -14.05 0.23
C VAL A 436 -24.92 -15.00 -0.78
N LYS A 437 -24.64 -16.23 -0.35
CA LYS A 437 -24.02 -17.25 -1.21
C LYS A 437 -24.93 -17.67 -2.36
N ASN A 438 -26.18 -18.07 -2.08
CA ASN A 438 -27.02 -18.71 -3.08
C ASN A 438 -27.90 -17.70 -3.85
N ASP A 439 -28.43 -16.70 -3.17
CA ASP A 439 -29.43 -15.77 -3.73
C ASP A 439 -28.76 -14.60 -4.46
N LEU A 440 -27.49 -14.32 -4.16
CA LEU A 440 -26.70 -13.27 -4.81
C LEU A 440 -25.52 -13.86 -5.60
N LEU A 441 -24.51 -14.41 -4.91
CA LEU A 441 -23.26 -14.82 -5.54
C LEU A 441 -23.42 -16.03 -6.47
N GLY A 442 -24.32 -16.96 -6.14
CA GLY A 442 -24.64 -18.15 -6.95
C GLY A 442 -25.35 -17.84 -8.26
N LYS A 443 -25.88 -16.62 -8.42
CA LYS A 443 -26.54 -16.14 -9.64
C LYS A 443 -25.56 -15.44 -10.60
N LEU A 444 -24.29 -15.33 -10.22
CA LEU A 444 -23.23 -14.69 -10.99
C LEU A 444 -22.35 -15.73 -11.66
N ALA A 445 -22.01 -15.48 -12.94
CA ALA A 445 -21.10 -16.31 -13.73
C ALA A 445 -19.62 -16.03 -13.45
N GLY A 446 -19.31 -15.05 -12.60
CA GLY A 446 -17.95 -14.74 -12.17
C GLY A 446 -17.25 -13.61 -12.92
N GLU A 447 -17.89 -12.92 -13.86
CA GLU A 447 -17.30 -11.70 -14.44
C GLU A 447 -17.94 -10.45 -13.82
N ILE A 448 -17.08 -9.54 -13.34
CA ILE A 448 -17.48 -8.24 -12.79
C ILE A 448 -16.71 -7.17 -13.56
N THR A 449 -17.45 -6.25 -14.16
CA THR A 449 -16.88 -5.07 -14.81
C THR A 449 -17.37 -3.81 -14.10
N PHE A 450 -16.49 -2.83 -13.94
CA PHE A 450 -16.83 -1.51 -13.44
C PHE A 450 -16.20 -0.42 -14.32
N ALA A 451 -16.83 0.75 -14.34
CA ALA A 451 -16.31 1.94 -14.98
C ALA A 451 -16.70 3.19 -14.18
N VAL A 452 -15.84 4.19 -14.24
CA VAL A 452 -16.03 5.52 -13.66
C VAL A 452 -15.69 6.56 -14.73
N GLN A 453 -16.57 7.52 -14.94
CA GLN A 453 -16.42 8.66 -15.85
C GLN A 453 -16.17 9.97 -15.08
N ASP A 454 -16.84 10.16 -13.93
CA ASP A 454 -16.71 11.38 -13.10
C ASP A 454 -16.78 11.04 -11.60
N LEU A 455 -15.82 11.57 -10.84
CA LEU A 455 -15.70 11.44 -9.37
C LEU A 455 -16.04 12.74 -8.62
N THR A 456 -16.27 13.84 -9.34
CA THR A 456 -16.26 15.20 -8.81
C THR A 456 -17.57 15.96 -9.02
N GLY A 457 -18.44 15.47 -9.92
CA GLY A 457 -19.76 16.02 -10.17
C GLY A 457 -20.80 15.73 -9.06
N SER A 458 -21.90 16.48 -9.09
CA SER A 458 -23.09 16.24 -8.24
C SER A 458 -23.90 15.00 -8.63
N ASP A 459 -23.50 14.33 -9.71
CA ASP A 459 -24.03 13.06 -10.19
C ASP A 459 -22.85 12.17 -10.63
N PRO A 460 -22.40 11.22 -9.79
CA PRO A 460 -21.20 10.44 -10.07
C PRO A 460 -21.43 9.51 -11.26
N GLY A 461 -20.60 9.60 -12.30
CA GLY A 461 -20.74 8.73 -13.48
C GLY A 461 -20.08 7.39 -13.24
N TRP A 462 -20.84 6.34 -12.89
CA TRP A 462 -20.32 4.97 -12.78
C TRP A 462 -21.22 3.94 -13.45
N THR A 463 -20.63 2.80 -13.81
CA THR A 463 -21.35 1.66 -14.40
C THR A 463 -20.75 0.37 -13.86
N ILE A 464 -21.60 -0.59 -13.52
CA ILE A 464 -21.21 -1.95 -13.13
C ILE A 464 -21.92 -2.92 -14.08
N ALA A 465 -21.21 -3.89 -14.63
CA ALA A 465 -21.80 -5.00 -15.37
C ALA A 465 -21.43 -6.32 -14.69
N LEU A 466 -22.44 -7.04 -14.22
CA LEU A 466 -22.29 -8.34 -13.58
C LEU A 466 -22.72 -9.42 -14.56
N LYS A 467 -21.84 -10.36 -14.91
CA LYS A 467 -22.24 -11.49 -15.74
C LYS A 467 -23.09 -12.45 -14.92
N THR A 468 -24.28 -12.77 -15.42
CA THR A 468 -25.28 -13.55 -14.69
C THR A 468 -25.53 -14.90 -15.34
N THR A 469 -25.77 -15.90 -14.50
CA THR A 469 -26.29 -17.22 -14.92
C THR A 469 -27.81 -17.26 -14.83
N GLU A 470 -28.38 -16.51 -13.89
CA GLU A 470 -29.82 -16.51 -13.58
C GLU A 470 -30.34 -15.08 -13.34
N PRO A 471 -30.48 -14.24 -14.39
CA PRO A 471 -30.85 -12.83 -14.26
C PRO A 471 -32.20 -12.61 -13.56
N ASN A 472 -33.19 -13.48 -13.80
CA ASN A 472 -34.50 -13.40 -13.14
C ASN A 472 -34.40 -13.70 -11.64
N GLY A 473 -33.56 -14.66 -11.24
CA GLY A 473 -33.31 -14.96 -9.84
C GLY A 473 -32.64 -13.79 -9.12
N LEU A 474 -31.68 -13.14 -9.79
CA LEU A 474 -31.03 -11.94 -9.25
C LEU A 474 -32.01 -10.76 -9.12
N GLN A 475 -32.92 -10.57 -10.08
CA GLN A 475 -33.98 -9.56 -10.00
C GLN A 475 -34.89 -9.79 -8.78
N GLN A 476 -35.33 -11.03 -8.55
CA GLN A 476 -36.14 -11.38 -7.37
C GLN A 476 -35.39 -11.08 -6.07
N THR A 477 -34.08 -11.34 -6.03
CA THR A 477 -33.22 -10.96 -4.89
C THR A 477 -33.20 -9.45 -4.67
N PHE A 478 -33.11 -8.64 -5.74
CA PHE A 478 -33.16 -7.18 -5.61
C PHE A 478 -34.51 -6.67 -5.12
N GLU A 479 -35.62 -7.19 -5.63
CA GLU A 479 -36.97 -6.85 -5.16
C GLU A 479 -37.13 -7.16 -3.68
N ARG A 480 -36.62 -8.31 -3.24
CA ARG A 480 -36.61 -8.71 -1.83
C ARG A 480 -35.77 -7.79 -0.96
N LEU A 481 -34.59 -7.38 -1.42
CA LEU A 481 -33.73 -6.41 -0.72
C LEU A 481 -34.43 -5.06 -0.57
N VAL A 482 -35.11 -4.58 -1.61
CA VAL A 482 -35.89 -3.34 -1.56
C VAL A 482 -37.05 -3.46 -0.55
N ALA A 483 -37.78 -4.57 -0.56
CA ALA A 483 -38.85 -4.83 0.40
C ALA A 483 -38.34 -4.85 1.86
N LEU A 484 -37.20 -5.50 2.11
CA LEU A 484 -36.57 -5.54 3.44
C LEU A 484 -36.13 -4.15 3.92
N MET A 485 -35.55 -3.34 3.04
CA MET A 485 -35.22 -1.95 3.39
C MET A 485 -36.48 -1.13 3.67
N GLY A 486 -37.59 -1.40 2.97
CA GLY A 486 -38.88 -0.77 3.23
C GLY A 486 -39.43 -1.05 4.64
N MET A 487 -39.25 -2.27 5.16
CA MET A 487 -39.72 -2.67 6.49
C MET A 487 -39.01 -1.95 7.64
N THR A 488 -37.80 -1.42 7.41
CA THR A 488 -36.98 -0.76 8.43
C THR A 488 -36.93 0.77 8.25
N ALA A 489 -37.51 1.28 7.16
CA ALA A 489 -37.56 2.70 6.87
C ALA A 489 -38.71 3.39 7.63
N GLY A 490 -38.48 4.61 8.13
CA GLY A 490 -39.56 5.46 8.65
C GLY A 490 -40.52 5.93 7.56
N ASP A 491 -41.69 6.43 7.95
CA ASP A 491 -42.74 6.87 7.04
C ASP A 491 -42.22 7.77 5.90
N GLY A 492 -42.59 7.43 4.66
CA GLY A 492 -42.17 8.16 3.45
C GLY A 492 -40.71 7.97 3.02
N LYS A 493 -39.94 7.10 3.69
CA LYS A 493 -38.53 6.83 3.37
C LYS A 493 -38.28 5.44 2.78
N ALA A 494 -39.31 4.63 2.59
CA ALA A 494 -39.18 3.30 2.02
C ALA A 494 -38.67 3.39 0.57
N PRO A 495 -37.63 2.62 0.20
CA PRO A 495 -37.21 2.53 -1.18
C PRO A 495 -38.27 1.84 -2.03
N THR A 496 -38.33 2.20 -3.30
CA THR A 496 -39.26 1.63 -4.29
C THR A 496 -38.50 1.12 -5.49
N ILE A 497 -39.06 0.13 -6.17
CA ILE A 497 -38.56 -0.36 -7.45
C ILE A 497 -39.66 -0.24 -8.49
N ALA A 498 -39.35 0.40 -9.62
CA ALA A 498 -40.24 0.51 -10.77
C ALA A 498 -39.56 -0.13 -11.99
N SER A 499 -40.35 -0.55 -12.96
CA SER A 499 -39.83 -1.04 -14.24
C SER A 499 -40.47 -0.28 -15.40
N GLU A 500 -39.70 -0.09 -16.47
CA GLU A 500 -40.13 0.57 -17.68
C GLU A 500 -39.47 -0.12 -18.88
N SER A 501 -40.24 -0.39 -19.94
CA SER A 501 -39.71 -0.96 -21.17
C SER A 501 -39.51 0.13 -22.23
N GLU A 502 -38.32 0.18 -22.82
CA GLU A 502 -37.96 1.12 -23.88
C GLU A 502 -37.03 0.42 -24.89
N ASN A 503 -37.26 0.59 -26.20
CA ASN A 503 -36.44 0.00 -27.27
C ASN A 503 -36.17 -1.51 -27.15
N GLY A 504 -37.15 -2.28 -26.65
CA GLY A 504 -37.03 -3.74 -26.51
C GLY A 504 -36.29 -4.21 -25.24
N HIS A 505 -35.84 -3.28 -24.39
CA HIS A 505 -35.20 -3.57 -23.12
C HIS A 505 -36.09 -3.17 -21.95
N THR A 506 -36.01 -3.90 -20.85
CA THR A 506 -36.68 -3.54 -19.59
C THR A 506 -35.65 -2.97 -18.61
N TYR A 507 -35.90 -1.75 -18.16
CA TYR A 507 -35.10 -1.03 -17.20
C TYR A 507 -35.82 -1.01 -15.86
N TYR A 508 -35.09 -1.31 -14.80
CA TYR A 508 -35.58 -1.26 -13.43
C TYR A 508 -34.92 -0.10 -12.72
N THR A 509 -35.69 0.71 -12.00
CA THR A 509 -35.17 1.85 -11.24
C THR A 509 -35.54 1.70 -9.77
N VAL A 510 -34.52 1.58 -8.93
CA VAL A 510 -34.63 1.61 -7.48
C VAL A 510 -34.46 3.06 -7.02
N ARG A 511 -35.51 3.62 -6.43
CA ARG A 511 -35.51 4.96 -5.84
C ARG A 511 -35.37 4.85 -4.33
N ILE A 512 -34.31 5.41 -3.78
CA ILE A 512 -34.02 5.44 -2.35
C ILE A 512 -34.21 6.89 -1.84
N PRO A 513 -35.27 7.17 -1.05
CA PRO A 513 -35.48 8.50 -0.51
C PRO A 513 -34.38 8.91 0.48
N GLY A 514 -33.76 10.07 0.27
CA GLY A 514 -32.78 10.68 1.18
C GLY A 514 -33.28 11.97 1.81
N ALA A 515 -32.60 12.47 2.84
CA ALA A 515 -33.00 13.68 3.56
C ALA A 515 -32.93 14.98 2.73
N GLN A 516 -32.08 15.00 1.69
CA GLN A 516 -31.86 16.16 0.81
C GLN A 516 -32.20 15.84 -0.66
N LYS A 517 -31.88 14.64 -1.14
CA LYS A 517 -32.14 14.19 -2.52
C LYS A 517 -32.41 12.68 -2.53
N SER A 518 -33.31 12.22 -3.39
CA SER A 518 -33.47 10.78 -3.67
C SER A 518 -32.28 10.27 -4.49
N ILE A 519 -31.78 9.09 -4.15
CA ILE A 519 -30.80 8.36 -4.96
C ILE A 519 -31.57 7.44 -5.91
N GLU A 520 -31.19 7.43 -7.18
CA GLU A 520 -31.78 6.55 -8.18
C GLU A 520 -30.69 5.63 -8.74
N ILE A 521 -30.87 4.33 -8.55
CA ILE A 521 -30.01 3.30 -9.12
C ILE A 521 -30.87 2.53 -10.11
N SER A 522 -30.44 2.46 -11.37
CA SER A 522 -31.16 1.69 -12.38
C SER A 522 -30.33 0.51 -12.86
N TYR A 523 -31.01 -0.52 -13.35
CA TYR A 523 -30.36 -1.65 -13.97
C TYR A 523 -31.18 -2.28 -15.10
N ALA A 524 -30.52 -3.02 -15.98
CA ALA A 524 -31.14 -3.81 -17.04
C ALA A 524 -30.39 -5.13 -17.24
N ASN A 525 -31.09 -6.16 -17.70
CA ASN A 525 -30.50 -7.46 -18.04
C ASN A 525 -30.32 -7.55 -19.57
N VAL A 526 -29.07 -7.47 -20.05
CA VAL A 526 -28.75 -7.43 -21.49
C VAL A 526 -27.49 -8.29 -21.77
N GLY A 527 -27.55 -9.13 -22.80
CA GLY A 527 -26.38 -9.89 -23.27
C GLY A 527 -25.79 -10.89 -22.26
N GLY A 528 -26.59 -11.36 -21.29
CA GLY A 528 -26.10 -12.19 -20.18
C GLY A 528 -25.45 -11.40 -19.04
N TYR A 529 -25.63 -10.07 -19.01
CA TYR A 529 -25.15 -9.19 -17.96
C TYR A 529 -26.31 -8.45 -17.30
N THR A 530 -26.20 -8.23 -15.98
CA THR A 530 -26.98 -7.23 -15.27
C THR A 530 -26.14 -5.96 -15.18
N VAL A 531 -26.55 -4.93 -15.91
CA VAL A 531 -25.85 -3.63 -16.01
C VAL A 531 -26.53 -2.66 -15.06
N ILE A 532 -25.77 -2.03 -14.17
CA ILE A 532 -26.23 -1.20 -13.07
C ILE A 532 -25.54 0.17 -13.16
N ALA A 533 -26.30 1.27 -13.05
CA ALA A 533 -25.75 2.62 -13.09
C ALA A 533 -26.66 3.64 -12.35
N PRO A 534 -26.17 4.87 -12.09
CA PRO A 534 -26.99 5.98 -11.59
C PRO A 534 -28.02 6.42 -12.63
N GLY A 535 -29.30 6.19 -12.31
CA GLY A 535 -30.41 6.53 -13.19
C GLY A 535 -30.51 5.72 -14.49
N LYS A 536 -31.70 5.77 -15.10
CA LYS A 536 -32.04 5.00 -16.31
C LYS A 536 -31.16 5.35 -17.51
N GLN A 537 -30.90 6.64 -17.71
CA GLN A 537 -30.17 7.15 -18.88
C GLN A 537 -28.76 6.55 -19.03
N LYS A 538 -28.05 6.34 -17.91
CA LYS A 538 -26.73 5.71 -17.92
C LYS A 538 -26.78 4.23 -18.29
N VAL A 539 -27.82 3.51 -17.87
CA VAL A 539 -28.04 2.12 -18.28
C VAL A 539 -28.36 2.04 -19.77
N VAL A 540 -29.23 2.93 -20.27
CA VAL A 540 -29.57 3.03 -21.70
C VAL A 540 -28.31 3.31 -22.53
N GLU A 541 -27.46 4.25 -22.09
CA GLU A 541 -26.17 4.55 -22.72
C GLU A 541 -25.27 3.31 -22.80
N ALA A 542 -25.09 2.61 -21.69
CA ALA A 542 -24.28 1.40 -21.60
C ALA A 542 -24.79 0.28 -22.54
N VAL A 543 -26.11 0.07 -22.59
CA VAL A 543 -26.74 -0.91 -23.50
C VAL A 543 -26.49 -0.52 -24.96
N ARG A 544 -26.64 0.75 -25.32
CA ARG A 544 -26.36 1.25 -26.68
C ARG A 544 -24.89 1.06 -27.08
N LEU A 545 -23.96 1.23 -26.15
CA LEU A 545 -22.53 1.01 -26.40
C LEU A 545 -22.23 -0.45 -26.73
N HIS A 546 -22.82 -1.36 -25.97
CA HIS A 546 -22.73 -2.80 -26.20
C HIS A 546 -23.25 -3.19 -27.58
N GLU A 547 -24.44 -2.71 -27.95
CA GLU A 547 -25.07 -3.02 -29.24
C GLU A 547 -24.36 -2.38 -30.44
N SER A 548 -23.80 -1.18 -30.28
CA SER A 548 -23.12 -0.46 -31.37
C SER A 548 -21.66 -0.85 -31.56
N GLY A 549 -21.06 -1.59 -30.61
CA GLY A 549 -19.64 -1.95 -30.64
C GLY A 549 -18.70 -0.76 -30.47
N ARG A 550 -19.17 0.35 -29.88
CA ARG A 550 -18.40 1.60 -29.69
C ARG A 550 -17.88 1.78 -28.25
N SER A 551 -17.61 0.68 -27.56
CA SER A 551 -17.10 0.67 -26.19
C SER A 551 -15.61 0.95 -26.10
N LEU A 552 -15.12 1.28 -24.89
CA LEU A 552 -13.70 1.44 -24.61
C LEU A 552 -12.86 0.25 -25.09
N ALA A 553 -13.37 -0.98 -24.96
CA ALA A 553 -12.67 -2.19 -25.39
C ALA A 553 -12.55 -2.35 -26.91
N LYS A 554 -13.37 -1.65 -27.70
CA LYS A 554 -13.42 -1.78 -29.17
C LYS A 554 -12.76 -0.61 -29.89
N VAL A 555 -12.96 0.61 -29.39
CA VAL A 555 -12.53 1.84 -30.08
C VAL A 555 -11.50 2.67 -29.31
N GLY A 556 -11.12 2.25 -28.10
CA GLY A 556 -10.13 2.96 -27.26
C GLY A 556 -8.72 2.38 -27.32
N ASP A 557 -7.75 3.14 -26.79
CA ASP A 557 -6.32 2.78 -26.76
C ASP A 557 -5.98 1.62 -25.81
N MET A 558 -6.93 1.22 -24.93
CA MET A 558 -6.72 0.17 -23.93
C MET A 558 -6.18 -1.13 -24.54
N LYS A 559 -6.72 -1.56 -25.69
CA LYS A 559 -6.30 -2.81 -26.34
C LYS A 559 -4.85 -2.76 -26.84
N ALA A 560 -4.39 -1.60 -27.30
CA ALA A 560 -3.02 -1.42 -27.78
C ALA A 560 -1.98 -1.45 -26.64
N MET A 561 -2.42 -1.24 -25.40
CA MET A 561 -1.57 -1.22 -24.20
C MET A 561 -1.43 -2.57 -23.51
N LEU A 562 -2.24 -3.56 -23.90
CA LEU A 562 -2.15 -4.92 -23.38
C LEU A 562 -0.99 -5.68 -24.05
N PRO A 563 -0.28 -6.57 -23.32
CA PRO A 563 0.79 -7.35 -23.90
C PRO A 563 0.27 -8.30 -24.99
N THR A 564 0.92 -8.29 -26.15
CA THR A 564 0.49 -9.08 -27.32
C THR A 564 1.03 -10.52 -27.31
N ASP A 565 2.03 -10.82 -26.47
CA ASP A 565 2.59 -12.17 -26.32
C ASP A 565 1.75 -13.10 -25.42
N LEU A 566 0.68 -12.57 -24.81
CA LEU A 566 -0.21 -13.33 -23.93
C LEU A 566 -1.57 -13.60 -24.58
N ASN A 567 -2.03 -14.85 -24.47
CA ASN A 567 -3.32 -15.29 -25.00
C ASN A 567 -4.46 -15.02 -24.01
N GLY A 568 -4.87 -13.76 -23.89
CA GLY A 568 -5.99 -13.33 -23.05
C GLY A 568 -5.65 -13.09 -21.57
N PHE A 569 -6.60 -12.52 -20.85
CA PHE A 569 -6.44 -12.04 -19.48
C PHE A 569 -7.56 -12.54 -18.56
N SER A 570 -7.30 -12.54 -17.26
CA SER A 570 -8.28 -12.81 -16.21
C SER A 570 -8.69 -11.55 -15.46
N ALA A 571 -7.88 -10.49 -15.49
CA ALA A 571 -8.29 -9.15 -15.08
C ALA A 571 -7.60 -8.08 -15.93
N VAL A 572 -8.28 -6.96 -16.14
CA VAL A 572 -7.74 -5.74 -16.76
C VAL A 572 -8.26 -4.54 -15.98
N LEU A 573 -7.41 -3.54 -15.75
CA LEU A 573 -7.73 -2.25 -15.17
C LEU A 573 -7.08 -1.16 -16.03
N TYR A 574 -7.91 -0.36 -16.67
CA TYR A 574 -7.55 0.84 -17.41
C TYR A 574 -7.77 2.08 -16.55
N GLN A 575 -6.83 3.02 -16.62
CA GLN A 575 -6.93 4.32 -15.96
C GLN A 575 -6.27 5.41 -16.81
N THR A 576 -6.89 6.58 -16.92
CA THR A 576 -6.35 7.74 -17.65
C THR A 576 -5.74 8.79 -16.73
N LYS A 577 -6.12 8.79 -15.44
CA LYS A 577 -5.62 9.70 -14.42
C LYS A 577 -5.16 8.89 -13.22
N SER A 578 -3.97 9.17 -12.68
CA SER A 578 -3.41 8.40 -11.57
C SER A 578 -4.23 8.61 -10.29
N PRO A 579 -4.85 7.55 -9.71
CA PRO A 579 -5.64 7.65 -8.48
C PRO A 579 -4.79 8.03 -7.25
N PHE A 580 -3.48 7.80 -7.30
CA PHE A 580 -2.54 8.29 -6.30
C PHE A 580 -2.55 9.83 -6.23
N LEU A 581 -2.65 10.50 -7.37
CA LEU A 581 -2.70 11.95 -7.46
C LEU A 581 -4.01 12.50 -6.88
N ALA A 582 -5.12 11.78 -7.06
CA ALA A 582 -6.42 12.09 -6.45
C ALA A 582 -6.43 11.87 -4.93
N ALA A 583 -5.80 10.80 -4.43
CA ALA A 583 -5.68 10.55 -3.00
C ALA A 583 -4.78 11.58 -2.30
N MET A 584 -3.68 11.98 -2.96
CA MET A 584 -2.80 13.06 -2.51
C MET A 584 -3.52 14.42 -2.47
N LEU A 585 -4.38 14.71 -3.47
CA LEU A 585 -5.24 15.89 -3.50
C LEU A 585 -6.23 15.94 -2.33
N GLN A 586 -6.79 14.79 -1.91
CA GLN A 586 -7.74 14.73 -0.80
C GLN A 586 -7.10 14.99 0.57
N GLN A 587 -5.79 14.77 0.70
CA GLN A 587 -5.04 15.09 1.93
C GLN A 587 -4.65 16.58 2.03
N MET A 588 -4.84 17.37 0.97
CA MET A 588 -4.59 18.80 0.98
C MET A 588 -5.87 19.57 1.33
N THR A 589 -5.77 20.54 2.23
CA THR A 589 -6.88 21.45 2.58
C THR A 589 -6.55 22.88 2.15
N GLY A 590 -7.53 23.60 1.60
CA GLY A 590 -7.42 25.03 1.26
C GLY A 590 -7.44 25.36 -0.25
N THR A 591 -7.12 26.62 -0.59
CA THR A 591 -7.08 27.16 -1.98
C THR A 591 -6.10 26.42 -2.91
N SER A 592 -5.12 25.71 -2.34
CA SER A 592 -4.20 24.82 -3.04
C SER A 592 -4.89 23.61 -3.67
N GLN A 593 -5.97 23.08 -3.07
CA GLN A 593 -6.70 21.92 -3.58
C GLN A 593 -7.45 22.25 -4.89
N ALA A 594 -8.17 23.38 -4.92
CA ALA A 594 -8.96 23.78 -6.09
C ALA A 594 -8.09 24.11 -7.32
N GLN A 595 -6.93 24.76 -7.09
CA GLN A 595 -6.00 25.09 -8.17
C GLN A 595 -5.21 23.87 -8.67
N LEU A 596 -4.77 22.98 -7.77
CA LEU A 596 -4.09 21.75 -8.15
C LEU A 596 -5.04 20.77 -8.85
N GLN A 597 -6.33 20.74 -8.47
CA GLN A 597 -7.36 19.95 -9.13
C GLN A 597 -7.71 20.47 -10.53
N ALA A 598 -7.74 21.78 -10.75
CA ALA A 598 -7.87 22.37 -12.08
C ALA A 598 -6.66 22.01 -12.97
N GLN A 599 -5.45 22.00 -12.42
CA GLN A 599 -4.22 21.64 -13.15
C GLN A 599 -4.14 20.15 -13.50
N ILE A 600 -4.52 19.26 -12.59
CA ILE A 600 -4.60 17.82 -12.83
C ILE A 600 -5.68 17.46 -13.86
N SER A 601 -6.72 18.28 -13.93
CA SER A 601 -7.74 18.15 -14.97
C SER A 601 -7.23 18.55 -16.37
N ASN A 602 -6.16 19.34 -16.46
CA ASN A 602 -5.60 19.88 -17.70
C ASN A 602 -4.32 19.16 -18.18
N ALA A 603 -3.71 18.31 -17.35
CA ALA A 603 -2.56 17.49 -17.78
C ALA A 603 -3.03 16.43 -18.79
N PRO A 604 -2.28 16.18 -19.89
CA PRO A 604 -2.63 15.13 -20.83
C PRO A 604 -2.59 13.78 -20.11
N PRO A 605 -3.67 12.98 -20.16
CA PRO A 605 -3.72 11.68 -19.51
C PRO A 605 -2.68 10.75 -20.14
N VAL A 606 -1.81 10.15 -19.33
CA VAL A 606 -0.99 9.00 -19.75
C VAL A 606 -1.76 7.75 -19.37
N PRO A 607 -2.44 7.07 -20.31
CA PRO A 607 -3.27 5.94 -19.94
C PRO A 607 -2.39 4.78 -19.51
N THR A 608 -2.79 4.12 -18.42
CA THR A 608 -2.13 2.93 -17.89
C THR A 608 -3.12 1.79 -17.91
N VAL A 609 -2.63 0.62 -18.32
CA VAL A 609 -3.33 -0.66 -18.22
C VAL A 609 -2.54 -1.55 -17.28
N VAL A 610 -3.21 -1.99 -16.23
CA VAL A 610 -2.79 -3.10 -15.37
C VAL A 610 -3.57 -4.34 -15.79
N TRP A 611 -2.92 -5.49 -15.81
CA TRP A 611 -3.55 -6.75 -16.20
C TRP A 611 -3.11 -7.88 -15.26
N ALA A 612 -3.95 -8.91 -15.18
CA ALA A 612 -3.64 -10.16 -14.50
C ALA A 612 -4.16 -11.36 -15.27
N ARG A 613 -3.52 -12.51 -15.06
CA ARG A 613 -3.81 -13.81 -15.67
C ARG A 613 -3.65 -14.89 -14.62
N GLY A 614 -4.71 -15.66 -14.41
CA GLY A 614 -4.70 -16.81 -13.50
C GLY A 614 -4.52 -18.11 -14.27
N ASP A 615 -3.30 -18.62 -14.36
CA ASP A 615 -3.03 -19.96 -14.89
C ASP A 615 -3.18 -21.02 -13.79
N ASP A 616 -3.17 -22.32 -14.09
CA ASP A 616 -3.43 -23.34 -13.06
C ASP A 616 -2.40 -23.33 -11.92
N LYS A 617 -1.14 -23.02 -12.21
CA LYS A 617 -0.01 -23.03 -11.27
C LYS A 617 0.71 -21.69 -11.14
N ALA A 618 0.14 -20.62 -11.68
CA ALA A 618 0.75 -19.30 -11.62
C ALA A 618 -0.30 -18.19 -11.65
N ILE A 619 0.04 -17.06 -11.02
CA ILE A 619 -0.64 -15.78 -11.23
C ILE A 619 0.37 -14.87 -11.90
N LEU A 620 0.06 -14.45 -13.12
CA LEU A 620 0.81 -13.43 -13.84
C LEU A 620 0.08 -12.09 -13.69
N PHE A 621 0.82 -11.03 -13.47
CA PHE A 621 0.28 -9.67 -13.48
C PHE A 621 1.32 -8.68 -13.97
N GLY A 622 0.89 -7.52 -14.43
CA GLY A 622 1.80 -6.53 -14.98
C GLY A 622 1.11 -5.26 -15.43
N SER A 623 1.93 -4.33 -15.94
CA SER A 623 1.45 -3.04 -16.43
C SER A 623 2.37 -2.44 -17.49
N ASN A 624 1.83 -1.48 -18.24
CA ASN A 624 2.56 -0.68 -19.20
C ASN A 624 3.08 0.66 -18.61
N SER A 625 3.07 0.84 -17.29
CA SER A 625 3.59 2.06 -16.67
C SER A 625 5.13 2.04 -16.64
N HIS A 626 5.71 3.24 -16.73
CA HIS A 626 7.16 3.41 -16.78
C HIS A 626 7.79 3.13 -15.39
N GLY A 627 8.72 2.18 -15.30
CA GLY A 627 9.40 1.79 -14.05
C GLY A 627 8.66 0.72 -13.23
N ILE A 628 9.21 0.31 -12.08
CA ILE A 628 8.55 -0.68 -11.20
C ILE A 628 7.27 -0.04 -10.64
N ASP A 629 6.14 -0.41 -11.24
CA ASP A 629 4.84 0.12 -10.91
C ASP A 629 4.43 -0.26 -9.48
N VAL A 630 4.39 0.73 -8.58
CA VAL A 630 3.92 0.55 -7.19
C VAL A 630 2.50 -0.02 -7.17
N THR A 631 1.68 0.25 -8.19
CA THR A 631 0.31 -0.30 -8.30
C THR A 631 0.33 -1.80 -8.56
N SER A 632 1.15 -2.26 -9.51
CA SER A 632 1.33 -3.68 -9.80
C SER A 632 2.05 -4.39 -8.65
N ALA A 633 3.07 -3.77 -8.05
CA ALA A 633 3.74 -4.26 -6.85
C ALA A 633 2.81 -4.33 -5.64
N ALA A 634 1.86 -3.40 -5.49
CA ALA A 634 0.84 -3.41 -4.44
C ALA A 634 -0.23 -4.47 -4.67
N ILE A 635 -0.60 -4.76 -5.92
CA ILE A 635 -1.47 -5.90 -6.29
C ILE A 635 -0.73 -7.21 -5.99
N GLY A 636 0.52 -7.33 -6.41
CA GLY A 636 1.40 -8.45 -6.07
C GLY A 636 1.58 -8.62 -4.56
N ALA A 637 1.75 -7.52 -3.82
CA ALA A 637 1.83 -7.53 -2.36
C ALA A 637 0.47 -7.90 -1.74
N ALA A 638 -0.67 -7.44 -2.26
CA ALA A 638 -1.99 -7.81 -1.76
C ALA A 638 -2.35 -9.28 -2.04
N ILE A 639 -1.77 -9.87 -3.09
CA ILE A 639 -1.90 -11.28 -3.48
C ILE A 639 -0.92 -12.17 -2.69
N ALA A 640 0.37 -11.83 -2.66
CA ALA A 640 1.45 -12.69 -2.14
C ALA A 640 1.78 -12.48 -0.66
N ILE A 641 1.52 -11.28 -0.13
CA ILE A 641 1.66 -10.98 1.30
C ILE A 641 0.23 -10.78 1.77
N PRO A 642 -0.42 -11.76 2.39
CA PRO A 642 -1.77 -11.57 2.81
C PRO A 642 -1.75 -10.36 3.76
N ASN A 643 -2.35 -9.25 3.31
CA ASN A 643 -2.37 -7.96 4.00
C ASN A 643 -3.38 -8.06 5.16
N LEU A 644 -3.31 -9.18 5.88
CA LEU A 644 -4.16 -9.62 6.95
C LEU A 644 -4.08 -8.61 8.08
N LEU A 645 -2.92 -7.98 8.32
CA LEU A 645 -2.80 -6.95 9.34
C LEU A 645 -3.67 -5.72 9.02
N LYS A 646 -3.67 -5.24 7.76
CA LYS A 646 -4.50 -4.10 7.34
C LYS A 646 -5.99 -4.48 7.22
N ALA A 647 -6.31 -5.61 6.60
CA ALA A 647 -7.69 -6.08 6.48
C ALA A 647 -8.32 -6.37 7.85
N ARG A 648 -7.57 -7.00 8.77
CA ARG A 648 -7.99 -7.24 10.15
C ARG A 648 -8.13 -5.94 10.93
N ALA A 649 -7.22 -4.97 10.75
CA ALA A 649 -7.34 -3.65 11.37
C ALA A 649 -8.61 -2.92 10.90
N THR A 650 -8.91 -2.92 9.60
CA THR A 650 -10.14 -2.32 9.06
C THR A 650 -11.40 -3.05 9.53
N ALA A 651 -11.38 -4.38 9.63
CA ALA A 651 -12.49 -5.15 10.19
C ALA A 651 -12.70 -4.86 11.69
N ASN A 652 -11.62 -4.76 12.47
CA ASN A 652 -11.66 -4.39 13.88
C ASN A 652 -12.20 -2.96 14.08
N GLU A 653 -11.82 -2.02 13.21
CA GLU A 653 -12.32 -0.64 13.19
C GLU A 653 -13.85 -0.58 12.98
N ALA A 654 -14.35 -1.32 11.99
CA ALA A 654 -15.80 -1.41 11.73
C ALA A 654 -16.56 -2.05 12.90
N ALA A 655 -16.02 -3.14 13.47
CA ALA A 655 -16.59 -3.78 14.65
C ALA A 655 -16.65 -2.83 15.85
N ALA A 656 -15.60 -2.04 16.09
CA ALA A 656 -15.56 -1.09 17.19
C ALA A 656 -16.58 0.04 17.05
N ALA A 657 -16.76 0.58 15.84
CA ALA A 657 -17.80 1.56 15.56
C ALA A 657 -19.22 0.98 15.79
N SER A 658 -19.42 -0.31 15.51
CA SER A 658 -20.67 -1.01 15.82
C SER A 658 -20.89 -1.15 17.32
N THR A 659 -19.87 -1.58 18.08
CA THR A 659 -19.94 -1.70 19.55
C THR A 659 -20.25 -0.35 20.22
N VAL A 660 -19.70 0.75 19.71
CA VAL A 660 -20.07 2.11 20.17
C VAL A 660 -21.57 2.38 19.99
N ARG A 661 -22.18 1.97 18.87
CA ARG A 661 -23.63 2.10 18.65
C ARG A 661 -24.44 1.23 19.62
N THR A 662 -23.99 0.01 19.91
CA THR A 662 -24.61 -0.83 20.95
C THR A 662 -24.63 -0.12 22.30
N VAL A 663 -23.51 0.46 22.72
CA VAL A 663 -23.42 1.21 23.99
C VAL A 663 -24.33 2.46 23.97
N LEU A 664 -24.44 3.17 22.84
CA LEU A 664 -25.40 4.28 22.68
C LEU A 664 -26.84 3.81 22.92
N THR A 665 -27.27 2.73 22.27
CA THR A 665 -28.61 2.17 22.46
C THR A 665 -28.84 1.76 23.90
N SER A 666 -27.89 1.10 24.56
CA SER A 666 -27.99 0.74 25.98
C SER A 666 -28.08 1.97 26.89
N GLN A 667 -27.37 3.06 26.57
CA GLN A 667 -27.47 4.31 27.32
C GLN A 667 -28.84 4.98 27.19
N VAL A 668 -29.41 5.00 25.99
CA VAL A 668 -30.77 5.53 25.76
C VAL A 668 -31.79 4.70 26.54
N THR A 669 -31.74 3.37 26.41
CA THR A 669 -32.62 2.45 27.15
C THR A 669 -32.49 2.65 28.67
N TYR A 670 -31.27 2.71 29.18
CA TYR A 670 -31.01 2.95 30.60
C TYR A 670 -31.65 4.27 31.08
N SER A 671 -31.50 5.35 30.32
CA SER A 671 -32.06 6.65 30.69
C SER A 671 -33.60 6.68 30.68
N THR A 672 -34.23 5.90 29.81
CA THR A 672 -35.69 5.78 29.72
C THR A 672 -36.26 4.90 30.84
N VAL A 673 -35.55 3.83 31.22
CA VAL A 673 -35.94 2.91 32.32
C VAL A 673 -35.70 3.57 33.68
N TYR A 674 -34.54 4.20 33.88
CA TYR A 674 -34.13 4.82 35.15
C TYR A 674 -34.16 6.36 35.07
N LYS A 675 -35.33 6.92 34.73
CA LYS A 675 -35.53 8.37 34.47
C LYS A 675 -34.97 9.31 35.53
N SER A 676 -35.02 8.92 36.80
CA SER A 676 -34.49 9.70 37.91
C SER A 676 -32.96 9.81 37.89
N ARG A 677 -32.26 8.84 37.30
CA ARG A 677 -30.79 8.75 37.22
C ARG A 677 -30.19 9.37 35.96
N GLY A 678 -30.96 9.45 34.86
CA GLY A 678 -30.44 9.86 33.56
C GLY A 678 -29.53 8.78 32.96
N TYR A 679 -28.39 9.15 32.39
CA TYR A 679 -27.46 8.18 31.75
C TYR A 679 -26.60 7.39 32.75
N ALA A 680 -26.20 6.19 32.36
CA ALA A 680 -25.36 5.32 33.16
C ALA A 680 -23.92 5.88 33.30
N PRO A 681 -23.30 5.80 34.48
CA PRO A 681 -21.97 6.37 34.75
C PRO A 681 -20.83 5.68 34.02
N ASN A 682 -20.94 4.38 33.78
CA ASN A 682 -19.86 3.50 33.34
C ASN A 682 -20.46 2.24 32.69
N LEU A 683 -19.58 1.38 32.15
CA LEU A 683 -19.99 0.15 31.48
C LEU A 683 -20.53 -0.91 32.44
N SER A 684 -19.99 -1.02 33.67
CA SER A 684 -20.48 -1.96 34.67
C SER A 684 -21.91 -1.70 35.12
N THR A 685 -22.37 -0.45 35.13
CA THR A 685 -23.79 -0.13 35.38
C THR A 685 -24.70 -0.55 34.25
N LEU A 686 -24.21 -0.50 33.01
CA LEU A 686 -24.96 -0.98 31.85
C LEU A 686 -24.97 -2.51 31.76
N GLY A 687 -23.94 -3.18 32.24
CA GLY A 687 -23.85 -4.65 32.26
C GLY A 687 -24.20 -5.29 33.61
N PRO A 688 -23.89 -6.59 33.76
CA PRO A 688 -24.03 -7.30 35.04
C PRO A 688 -23.05 -6.81 36.12
N GLY A 689 -21.90 -6.24 35.74
CA GLY A 689 -20.81 -6.00 36.69
C GLY A 689 -20.18 -7.31 37.19
N SER A 690 -19.47 -7.27 38.32
CA SER A 690 -18.83 -8.47 38.93
C SER A 690 -19.82 -9.41 39.63
N ASP A 691 -21.06 -8.96 39.87
CA ASP A 691 -22.11 -9.71 40.56
C ASP A 691 -23.06 -10.32 39.50
N ALA A 692 -22.69 -11.49 39.00
CA ALA A 692 -23.09 -12.05 37.71
C ALA A 692 -24.51 -12.65 37.59
N ASP A 693 -25.55 -12.12 38.24
CA ASP A 693 -26.92 -12.67 38.07
C ASP A 693 -27.91 -11.70 37.41
N CYS A 694 -27.92 -11.70 36.07
CA CYS A 694 -28.92 -11.00 35.27
C CYS A 694 -30.29 -11.72 35.23
N ALA A 695 -30.44 -12.91 35.82
CA ALA A 695 -31.67 -13.69 35.74
C ALA A 695 -32.78 -13.16 36.66
N SER A 696 -32.45 -12.37 37.69
CA SER A 696 -33.35 -12.22 38.84
C SER A 696 -33.87 -10.82 39.14
N ASN A 697 -33.31 -9.72 38.59
CA ASN A 697 -33.93 -8.37 38.47
C ASN A 697 -32.90 -7.27 38.09
N PRO A 698 -33.01 -6.62 36.91
CA PRO A 698 -32.16 -5.47 36.56
C PRO A 698 -32.34 -4.28 37.53
N THR A 699 -31.24 -3.76 38.05
CA THR A 699 -31.25 -2.62 38.98
C THR A 699 -30.59 -1.38 38.35
N PRO A 700 -30.81 -0.16 38.88
CA PRO A 700 -30.09 1.02 38.42
C PRO A 700 -28.55 0.93 38.62
N SER A 701 -28.06 -0.04 39.39
CA SER A 701 -26.61 -0.25 39.55
C SER A 701 -26.06 -1.31 38.59
N HIS A 702 -26.93 -2.21 38.08
CA HIS A 702 -26.63 -3.34 37.20
C HIS A 702 -27.83 -3.59 36.26
N ALA A 703 -27.85 -2.90 35.12
CA ALA A 703 -29.02 -2.87 34.24
C ALA A 703 -29.10 -4.04 33.26
N CYS A 704 -28.03 -4.84 33.12
CA CYS A 704 -27.98 -5.99 32.22
C CYS A 704 -28.35 -5.68 30.75
N LEU A 705 -28.06 -4.45 30.30
CA LEU A 705 -28.23 -3.96 28.93
C LEU A 705 -26.99 -4.20 28.06
N LEU A 706 -25.89 -4.65 28.66
CA LEU A 706 -24.67 -5.12 28.02
C LEU A 706 -24.26 -6.46 28.64
N ASP A 707 -23.52 -7.29 27.90
CA ASP A 707 -22.95 -8.53 28.44
C ASP A 707 -21.81 -8.26 29.45
N ALA A 708 -21.33 -9.31 30.11
CA ALA A 708 -20.27 -9.21 31.11
C ALA A 708 -18.90 -8.82 30.53
N THR A 709 -18.66 -9.07 29.24
CA THR A 709 -17.38 -8.75 28.57
C THR A 709 -17.26 -7.25 28.32
N LEU A 710 -18.32 -6.62 27.80
CA LEU A 710 -18.36 -5.17 27.58
C LEU A 710 -18.74 -4.39 28.85
N GLY A 711 -19.57 -4.98 29.71
CA GLY A 711 -20.05 -4.44 30.99
C GLY A 711 -19.12 -4.66 32.18
N CYS A 712 -17.81 -4.59 31.96
CA CYS A 712 -16.80 -4.87 32.99
C CYS A 712 -16.62 -3.70 33.98
N SER A 713 -15.99 -3.97 35.14
CA SER A 713 -15.67 -2.97 36.17
C SER A 713 -14.27 -2.33 36.03
N GLU A 714 -13.52 -2.71 34.99
CA GLU A 714 -12.17 -2.19 34.74
C GLU A 714 -12.17 -0.73 34.26
N THR A 715 -11.00 -0.09 34.38
CA THR A 715 -10.81 1.29 33.88
C THR A 715 -11.04 1.40 32.36
N TRP A 716 -10.74 0.32 31.64
CA TRP A 716 -10.96 0.11 30.21
C TRP A 716 -11.46 -1.33 30.00
N CYS A 717 -12.66 -1.50 29.47
CA CYS A 717 -13.17 -2.83 29.13
C CYS A 717 -12.64 -3.24 27.77
N VAL A 718 -11.85 -4.30 27.72
CA VAL A 718 -11.33 -4.84 26.46
C VAL A 718 -12.39 -5.75 25.86
N HIS A 719 -12.81 -5.44 24.64
CA HIS A 719 -13.69 -6.30 23.85
C HIS A 719 -13.07 -6.41 22.45
N ASP A 720 -12.64 -7.63 22.12
CA ASP A 720 -11.85 -7.93 20.92
C ASP A 720 -10.54 -7.11 20.82
N ALA A 721 -10.37 -6.39 19.72
CA ALA A 721 -9.17 -5.65 19.36
C ALA A 721 -9.14 -4.23 19.95
N TYR A 722 -10.23 -3.82 20.61
CA TYR A 722 -10.48 -2.47 21.11
C TYR A 722 -10.76 -2.50 22.61
N ARG A 723 -10.55 -1.34 23.24
CA ARG A 723 -10.95 -1.09 24.61
C ARG A 723 -11.92 0.07 24.68
N TYR A 724 -12.88 -0.07 25.59
CA TYR A 724 -14.05 0.78 25.69
C TYR A 724 -14.13 1.39 27.08
N LYS A 725 -14.66 2.61 27.12
CA LYS A 725 -14.99 3.29 28.37
C LYS A 725 -16.21 4.16 28.20
N VAL A 726 -17.07 4.15 29.21
CA VAL A 726 -18.15 5.13 29.37
C VAL A 726 -17.82 6.03 30.54
N SER A 727 -18.07 7.33 30.37
CA SER A 727 -18.11 8.30 31.45
C SER A 727 -19.32 9.20 31.28
N ALA A 728 -20.09 9.39 32.34
CA ALA A 728 -21.19 10.34 32.35
C ALA A 728 -20.92 11.46 33.38
N PRO A 729 -20.56 12.69 32.94
CA PRO A 729 -20.38 13.81 33.84
C PRO A 729 -21.72 14.23 34.47
N GLY A 730 -21.72 14.53 35.78
CA GLY A 730 -22.91 14.96 36.52
C GLY A 730 -22.89 14.51 37.98
N THR A 731 -23.95 14.84 38.72
CA THR A 731 -24.11 14.37 40.11
C THR A 731 -24.62 12.92 40.14
N ALA A 732 -24.44 12.23 41.27
CA ALA A 732 -24.97 10.87 41.46
C ALA A 732 -26.51 10.78 41.38
N VAL A 733 -27.18 11.93 41.48
CA VAL A 733 -28.64 12.06 41.40
C VAL A 733 -29.10 11.98 39.95
N LYS A 734 -28.51 12.76 39.02
CA LYS A 734 -28.94 12.78 37.61
C LYS A 734 -27.81 13.14 36.67
N ARG A 735 -27.60 12.31 35.64
CA ARG A 735 -26.58 12.53 34.60
C ARG A 735 -27.23 12.86 33.26
N LEU A 736 -26.96 14.05 32.75
CA LEU A 736 -27.63 14.60 31.55
C LEU A 736 -26.86 14.32 30.25
N ASN A 737 -25.62 13.88 30.34
CA ASN A 737 -24.79 13.58 29.19
C ASN A 737 -23.85 12.41 29.52
N PHE A 738 -23.30 11.79 28.49
CA PHE A 738 -22.27 10.78 28.59
C PHE A 738 -21.33 10.84 27.39
N VAL A 739 -20.19 10.21 27.53
CA VAL A 739 -19.27 9.92 26.44
C VAL A 739 -18.90 8.44 26.51
N VAL A 740 -19.06 7.76 25.38
CA VAL A 740 -18.45 6.45 25.14
C VAL A 740 -17.23 6.64 24.25
N VAL A 741 -16.15 5.95 24.56
CA VAL A 741 -14.88 6.00 23.83
C VAL A 741 -14.45 4.58 23.53
N ALA A 742 -14.06 4.33 22.28
CA ALA A 742 -13.41 3.11 21.83
C ALA A 742 -12.05 3.47 21.22
N THR A 743 -11.00 2.80 21.66
CA THR A 743 -9.65 2.96 21.10
C THR A 743 -9.03 1.59 20.87
N PRO A 744 -8.21 1.41 19.83
CA PRO A 744 -7.52 0.14 19.62
C PRO A 744 -6.60 -0.15 20.82
N VAL A 745 -6.40 -1.43 21.13
CA VAL A 745 -5.51 -1.85 22.23
C VAL A 745 -4.04 -1.53 21.89
N ASP A 746 -3.65 -1.69 20.63
CA ASP A 746 -2.34 -1.33 20.08
C ASP A 746 -2.45 -0.88 18.60
N GLN A 747 -1.36 -0.38 18.04
CA GLN A 747 -1.32 0.17 16.67
C GLN A 747 -1.50 -0.89 15.57
N ASN A 748 -1.33 -2.18 15.87
CA ASN A 748 -1.50 -3.25 14.88
C ASN A 748 -2.97 -3.69 14.75
N ARG A 749 -3.80 -3.31 15.71
CA ARG A 749 -5.21 -3.72 15.81
C ARG A 749 -6.19 -2.72 15.21
N GLY A 750 -5.76 -1.48 14.96
CA GLY A 750 -6.55 -0.41 14.35
C GLY A 750 -5.80 0.92 14.40
N ALA A 751 -6.12 1.83 13.47
CA ALA A 751 -5.54 3.18 13.37
C ALA A 751 -6.54 4.28 13.74
N LYS A 752 -7.79 3.92 14.06
CA LYS A 752 -8.88 4.85 14.37
C LYS A 752 -9.44 4.62 15.77
N SER A 753 -9.70 5.71 16.48
CA SER A 753 -10.50 5.73 17.71
C SER A 753 -11.88 6.29 17.43
N TYR A 754 -12.88 5.82 18.16
CA TYR A 754 -14.27 6.24 18.05
C TYR A 754 -14.77 6.82 19.36
N CYS A 755 -15.69 7.77 19.27
CA CYS A 755 -16.41 8.25 20.43
C CYS A 755 -17.84 8.62 20.05
N ALA A 756 -18.74 8.64 21.03
CA ALA A 756 -20.08 9.17 20.84
C ALA A 756 -20.60 9.77 22.15
N THR A 757 -21.56 10.68 22.04
CA THR A 757 -22.16 11.36 23.21
C THR A 757 -23.67 11.20 23.22
N SER A 758 -24.37 11.88 24.13
CA SER A 758 -25.84 11.84 24.19
C SER A 758 -26.55 12.40 22.95
N ASP A 759 -25.83 13.02 22.02
CA ASP A 759 -26.34 13.41 20.70
C ASP A 759 -26.44 12.25 19.69
N SER A 760 -26.03 11.04 20.09
CA SER A 760 -26.09 9.81 19.29
C SER A 760 -25.28 9.84 17.99
N VAL A 761 -24.37 10.80 17.82
CA VAL A 761 -23.48 10.87 16.66
C VAL A 761 -22.16 10.15 16.99
N VAL A 762 -21.91 9.05 16.29
CA VAL A 762 -20.60 8.37 16.31
C VAL A 762 -19.60 9.24 15.58
N ARG A 763 -18.44 9.45 16.18
CA ARG A 763 -17.36 10.27 15.65
C ARG A 763 -16.07 9.48 15.67
N VAL A 764 -15.16 9.84 14.77
CA VAL A 764 -13.91 9.16 14.52
C VAL A 764 -12.73 10.14 14.57
N ARG A 765 -11.59 9.64 15.04
CA ARG A 765 -10.30 10.31 14.96
C ARG A 765 -9.21 9.31 14.61
N GLU A 766 -8.37 9.68 13.64
CA GLU A 766 -7.19 8.91 13.28
C GLU A 766 -6.04 9.15 14.27
N GLY A 767 -5.23 8.11 14.52
CA GLY A 767 -4.05 8.18 15.37
C GLY A 767 -3.83 6.94 16.23
N GLY A 768 -2.72 6.92 16.96
CA GLY A 768 -2.39 5.81 17.86
C GLY A 768 -3.37 5.65 19.04
N PRO A 769 -3.31 4.49 19.74
CA PRO A 769 -4.15 4.21 20.90
C PRO A 769 -4.20 5.35 21.91
N LEU A 770 -5.40 5.70 22.35
CA LEU A 770 -5.61 6.68 23.41
C LEU A 770 -5.08 6.18 24.74
N THR A 771 -4.23 6.96 25.39
CA THR A 771 -3.73 6.67 26.74
C THR A 771 -4.69 7.12 27.84
N ALA A 772 -5.64 8.01 27.53
CA ALA A 772 -6.65 8.52 28.44
C ALA A 772 -8.01 8.66 27.74
N PRO A 773 -9.14 8.55 28.47
CA PRO A 773 -10.46 8.76 27.90
C PRO A 773 -10.70 10.22 27.55
N VAL A 774 -11.60 10.47 26.59
CA VAL A 774 -11.95 11.82 26.14
C VAL A 774 -13.17 12.38 26.85
N THR A 775 -13.27 13.70 26.90
CA THR A 775 -14.44 14.41 27.44
C THR A 775 -15.56 14.52 26.39
N VAL A 776 -16.79 14.84 26.81
CA VAL A 776 -17.91 15.13 25.90
C VAL A 776 -17.53 16.22 24.89
N ALA A 777 -16.93 17.33 25.37
CA ALA A 777 -16.54 18.46 24.53
C ALA A 777 -15.39 18.13 23.57
N GLU A 778 -14.47 17.22 23.95
CA GLU A 778 -13.44 16.73 23.05
C GLU A 778 -14.03 15.81 21.98
N CYS A 779 -14.91 14.89 22.38
CA CYS A 779 -15.57 13.98 21.44
C CYS A 779 -16.36 14.74 20.38
N GLN A 780 -17.11 15.78 20.76
CA GLN A 780 -17.90 16.59 19.83
C GLN A 780 -17.07 17.33 18.76
N LYS A 781 -15.76 17.51 18.97
CA LYS A 781 -14.84 18.09 17.98
C LYS A 781 -14.29 17.08 16.98
N TRP A 782 -14.49 15.78 17.20
CA TRP A 782 -14.07 14.75 16.27
C TRP A 782 -14.98 14.71 15.04
N GLN A 783 -14.47 14.14 13.95
CA GLN A 783 -15.20 14.05 12.69
C GLN A 783 -16.39 13.09 12.84
N PRO A 784 -17.63 13.48 12.49
CA PRO A 784 -18.76 12.55 12.41
C PRO A 784 -18.45 11.39 11.46
N LEU A 785 -18.79 10.17 11.88
CA LEU A 785 -18.57 8.93 11.12
C LEU A 785 -19.63 8.75 10.03
#